data_AF-A0A8T2IHD4-F1
#
_entry.id   AF-A0A8T2IHD4-F1
#
_cell.length_a   1.000
_cell.length_b   1.000
_cell.length_c   1.000
_cell.angle_alpha   90.00
_cell.angle_beta   90.00
_cell.angle_gamma   90.00
#
_symmetry.space_group_name_H-M   'P 1'
#
loop_
_entity.id
_entity.type
_entity.pdbx_description
1 polymer ?
#
loop_
_entity_poly.entity_id
_entity_poly.type
_entity_poly.pdbx_seq_one_letter_code
_entity_poly.pdbx_strand_id
1 'polypeptide(L)'
;MDRRSLAQELRRWAVDEMGLPPQKAPSEEMLQRLFIGQCADIWKFIIRHVYSQRNVRKVEGNLLWYQQLHQSEAQRTAEEEEQKRRKLLCKEILELRTELQHLQEQIQSAEREVVNQDLNCERAQDSCRRSLLLHAFSKKKEAECELLSQSNKKLHFRCEQLQEIRRASQREVMFAAVDSDLPSSALLEPEVLRDLREVCQLRFKFLRSLHNDAVYGSTHPDKEDVRSLSHQQWISMAEKVWSTHAPNHILSALERLAGSTTHELKKVQSTLSADRSKANGAIPALSHQAKEHSVSKSFCETAQDPEETLPSFNSLIQEGWAHAVMVSSQLHQVHIQAQELSEHLADKIQEIHKQLSDGTELSQLTRAAFDAELRCVILRGCRDALLQECRTLQEEAAGRKQEVMLLQQQKHNIEEACLLLDKKQRQIQILIKGNSASKSQIRRSSLEAQKYIHDKLIPRPQDVKQESERLQDSIQKELKNFSAVSLPTLLRVSTDGLNQIPARDLSINRITNPHGLYYGIYKAIYESVNLPLYKAPESVLSHVADMKKRLFLLRSQLSSRTNAINKIQRAMKKIPDPDTDHLVQLLTAHYNHQTEEMVPKLQHLVQQCDKSLEYGKAVQATVTDWWEQPAQLCLPWEEREGLTLRQWRERWTMAVTALQRATGNRS
;
A
#
# COMPACT_ATOMS: atom_id res chain seq x y z
N MET A 1 67.57 -122.88 -80.61
CA MET A 1 66.42 -123.74 -80.27
C MET A 1 65.41 -123.56 -81.37
N ASP A 2 65.21 -124.60 -82.17
CA ASP A 2 64.20 -124.58 -83.22
C ASP A 2 62.81 -124.57 -82.58
N ARG A 3 61.78 -123.92 -83.15
CA ARG A 3 60.46 -123.77 -82.47
C ARG A 3 59.82 -125.12 -82.11
N ARG A 4 60.12 -126.15 -82.91
CA ARG A 4 59.76 -127.55 -82.64
C ARG A 4 60.48 -128.11 -81.40
N SER A 5 61.77 -127.83 -81.21
CA SER A 5 62.52 -128.30 -80.05
C SER A 5 62.05 -127.64 -78.75
N LEU A 6 61.71 -126.34 -78.79
CA LEU A 6 61.20 -125.63 -77.60
C LEU A 6 59.80 -126.08 -77.20
N ALA A 7 58.95 -126.42 -78.18
CA ALA A 7 57.63 -127.01 -77.92
C ALA A 7 57.72 -128.40 -77.29
N GLN A 8 58.72 -129.19 -77.71
CA GLN A 8 59.01 -130.49 -77.09
C GLN A 8 59.55 -130.34 -75.66
N GLU A 9 60.46 -129.39 -75.43
CA GLU A 9 60.96 -129.08 -74.08
C GLU A 9 59.87 -128.54 -73.17
N LEU A 10 58.99 -127.67 -73.66
CA LEU A 10 57.85 -127.18 -72.89
C LEU A 10 56.88 -128.32 -72.58
N ARG A 11 56.67 -129.25 -73.52
CA ARG A 11 55.81 -130.42 -73.29
C ARG A 11 56.42 -131.37 -72.26
N ARG A 12 57.74 -131.61 -72.31
CA ARG A 12 58.46 -132.37 -71.27
C ARG A 12 58.42 -131.67 -69.93
N TRP A 13 58.76 -130.40 -69.86
CA TRP A 13 58.70 -129.60 -68.64
C TRP A 13 57.30 -129.57 -68.02
N ALA A 14 56.24 -129.47 -68.85
CA ALA A 14 54.87 -129.51 -68.38
C ALA A 14 54.48 -130.88 -67.77
N VAL A 15 54.92 -131.98 -68.38
CA VAL A 15 54.61 -133.34 -67.93
C VAL A 15 55.49 -133.75 -66.74
N ASP A 16 56.80 -133.56 -66.87
CA ASP A 16 57.80 -134.08 -65.93
C ASP A 16 57.99 -133.16 -64.72
N GLU A 17 58.03 -131.84 -64.91
CA GLU A 17 58.28 -130.88 -63.82
C GLU A 17 57.01 -130.25 -63.24
N MET A 18 55.99 -130.04 -64.08
CA MET A 18 54.69 -129.49 -63.65
C MET A 18 53.61 -130.56 -63.43
N GLY A 19 53.92 -131.85 -63.64
CA GLY A 19 53.08 -133.00 -63.27
C GLY A 19 51.81 -133.17 -64.12
N LEU A 20 51.75 -132.62 -65.34
CA LEU A 20 50.59 -132.79 -66.22
C LEU A 20 50.50 -134.22 -66.76
N PRO A 21 49.33 -134.91 -66.65
CA PRO A 21 49.16 -136.25 -67.20
C PRO A 21 49.40 -136.26 -68.73
N PRO A 22 50.19 -137.19 -69.28
CA PRO A 22 50.63 -137.17 -70.69
C PRO A 22 49.47 -137.22 -71.68
N GLN A 23 48.32 -137.78 -71.27
CA GLN A 23 47.08 -137.87 -72.05
C GLN A 23 46.35 -136.52 -72.21
N LYS A 24 46.64 -135.54 -71.35
CA LYS A 24 46.07 -134.18 -71.39
C LYS A 24 47.07 -133.13 -71.88
N ALA A 25 48.28 -133.54 -72.25
CA ALA A 25 49.30 -132.62 -72.75
C ALA A 25 48.95 -132.16 -74.19
N PRO A 26 48.85 -130.83 -74.45
CA PRO A 26 48.51 -130.29 -75.76
C PRO A 26 49.48 -130.77 -76.86
N SER A 27 49.00 -130.83 -78.11
CA SER A 27 49.83 -131.23 -79.26
C SER A 27 50.96 -130.22 -79.51
N GLU A 28 52.09 -130.70 -80.02
CA GLU A 28 53.29 -129.88 -80.25
C GLU A 28 53.05 -128.73 -81.24
N GLU A 29 52.11 -128.89 -82.17
CA GLU A 29 51.69 -127.84 -83.11
C GLU A 29 50.96 -126.68 -82.42
N MET A 30 50.22 -126.97 -81.35
CA MET A 30 49.50 -125.95 -80.58
C MET A 30 50.45 -125.18 -79.65
N LEU A 31 51.44 -125.87 -79.07
CA LEU A 31 52.47 -125.25 -78.24
C LEU A 31 53.41 -124.34 -79.05
N GLN A 32 53.67 -124.64 -80.32
CA GLN A 32 54.47 -123.78 -81.20
C GLN A 32 53.89 -122.36 -81.37
N ARG A 33 52.57 -122.18 -81.20
CA ARG A 33 51.93 -120.86 -81.28
C ARG A 33 52.24 -119.97 -80.07
N LEU A 34 52.65 -120.54 -78.93
CA LEU A 34 52.99 -119.79 -77.72
C LEU A 34 54.37 -119.10 -77.80
N PHE A 35 55.19 -119.46 -78.79
CA PHE A 35 56.53 -118.93 -78.99
C PHE A 35 56.62 -117.92 -80.14
N ILE A 36 55.52 -117.22 -80.41
CA ILE A 36 55.48 -116.12 -81.39
C ILE A 36 55.95 -114.83 -80.69
N GLY A 37 56.95 -114.16 -81.27
CA GLY A 37 57.52 -112.91 -80.73
C GLY A 37 58.43 -113.09 -79.51
N GLN A 38 58.53 -112.05 -78.67
CA GLN A 38 59.39 -112.03 -77.47
C GLN A 38 58.99 -113.07 -76.39
N CYS A 39 57.81 -113.68 -76.53
CA CYS A 39 57.35 -114.76 -75.68
C CYS A 39 58.25 -116.01 -75.73
N ALA A 40 59.00 -116.22 -76.81
CA ALA A 40 59.93 -117.35 -76.92
C ALA A 40 61.05 -117.32 -75.86
N ASP A 41 61.59 -116.14 -75.54
CA ASP A 41 62.67 -116.01 -74.56
C ASP A 41 62.15 -116.03 -73.12
N ILE A 42 60.91 -115.54 -72.91
CA ILE A 42 60.21 -115.68 -71.63
C ILE A 42 59.95 -117.16 -71.33
N TRP A 43 59.45 -117.94 -72.29
CA TRP A 43 59.24 -119.37 -72.08
C TRP A 43 60.55 -120.15 -71.92
N LYS A 44 61.63 -119.78 -72.63
CA LYS A 44 62.97 -120.32 -72.35
C LYS A 44 63.41 -120.04 -70.91
N PHE A 45 63.15 -118.83 -70.42
CA PHE A 45 63.49 -118.46 -69.04
C PHE A 45 62.64 -119.26 -68.04
N ILE A 46 61.33 -119.36 -68.26
CA ILE A 46 60.41 -120.08 -67.38
C ILE A 46 60.76 -121.57 -67.33
N ILE A 47 60.92 -122.24 -68.48
CA ILE A 47 61.33 -123.66 -68.54
C ILE A 47 62.67 -123.89 -67.81
N ARG A 48 63.57 -122.91 -67.83
CA ARG A 48 64.89 -123.00 -67.18
C ARG A 48 64.94 -122.55 -65.72
N HIS A 49 63.94 -121.86 -65.17
CA HIS A 49 64.07 -121.26 -63.83
C HIS A 49 62.88 -121.58 -62.91
N VAL A 50 61.81 -122.14 -63.47
CA VAL A 50 60.62 -122.53 -62.72
C VAL A 50 60.55 -124.04 -62.68
N TYR A 51 61.20 -124.62 -61.67
CA TYR A 51 61.30 -126.07 -61.48
C TYR A 51 60.19 -126.66 -60.59
N SER A 52 59.21 -125.82 -60.16
CA SER A 52 58.11 -126.23 -59.29
C SER A 52 57.05 -125.14 -59.14
N GLN A 53 55.78 -125.54 -58.98
CA GLN A 53 54.61 -124.67 -58.74
C GLN A 53 54.77 -123.75 -57.51
N ARG A 54 55.68 -124.07 -56.58
CA ARG A 54 55.92 -123.27 -55.37
C ARG A 54 56.68 -121.97 -55.64
N ASN A 55 57.48 -121.90 -56.71
CA ASN A 55 58.24 -120.68 -57.06
C ASN A 55 57.35 -119.58 -57.67
N VAL A 56 56.29 -119.94 -58.38
CA VAL A 56 55.36 -118.96 -59.00
C VAL A 56 54.62 -118.14 -57.94
N ARG A 57 54.13 -118.80 -56.87
CA ARG A 57 53.44 -118.12 -55.76
C ARG A 57 54.30 -117.09 -55.02
N LYS A 58 55.62 -117.29 -54.97
CA LYS A 58 56.54 -116.32 -54.36
C LYS A 58 56.67 -115.04 -55.21
N VAL A 59 56.72 -115.18 -56.53
CA VAL A 59 56.86 -114.03 -57.44
C VAL A 59 55.59 -113.17 -57.43
N GLU A 60 54.41 -113.79 -57.42
CA GLU A 60 53.13 -113.06 -57.28
C GLU A 60 53.04 -112.29 -55.95
N GLY A 61 53.47 -112.89 -54.84
CA GLY A 61 53.48 -112.23 -53.53
C GLY A 61 54.37 -110.99 -53.48
N ASN A 62 55.53 -111.03 -54.13
CA ASN A 62 56.48 -109.90 -54.13
C ASN A 62 55.96 -108.71 -54.94
N LEU A 63 55.31 -108.95 -56.09
CA LEU A 63 54.78 -107.88 -56.94
C LEU A 63 53.64 -107.10 -56.25
N LEU A 64 52.76 -107.80 -55.53
CA LEU A 64 51.69 -107.17 -54.75
C LEU A 64 52.23 -106.27 -53.62
N TRP A 65 53.35 -106.67 -53.00
CA TRP A 65 53.98 -105.90 -51.92
C TRP A 65 54.55 -104.57 -52.41
N TYR A 66 55.24 -104.55 -53.56
CA TYR A 66 55.77 -103.30 -54.13
C TYR A 66 54.67 -102.31 -54.54
N GLN A 67 53.51 -102.81 -55.00
CA GLN A 67 52.39 -101.96 -55.34
C GLN A 67 51.78 -101.28 -54.10
N GLN A 68 51.65 -102.00 -52.99
CA GLN A 68 51.20 -101.43 -51.72
C GLN A 68 52.19 -100.40 -51.14
N LEU A 69 53.49 -100.67 -51.26
CA LEU A 69 54.53 -99.74 -50.79
C LEU A 69 54.44 -98.38 -51.51
N HIS A 70 54.33 -98.40 -52.84
CA HIS A 70 54.24 -97.17 -53.64
C HIS A 70 52.97 -96.35 -53.34
N GLN A 71 51.83 -97.02 -53.13
CA GLN A 71 50.58 -96.32 -52.78
C GLN A 71 50.65 -95.69 -51.38
N SER A 72 51.30 -96.36 -50.43
CA SER A 72 51.48 -95.83 -49.07
C SER A 72 52.41 -94.61 -49.03
N GLU A 73 53.49 -94.61 -49.82
CA GLU A 73 54.43 -93.48 -49.86
C GLU A 73 53.82 -92.22 -50.51
N ALA A 74 53.08 -92.37 -51.62
CA ALA A 74 52.45 -91.24 -52.29
C ALA A 74 51.36 -90.55 -51.44
N GLN A 75 50.60 -91.32 -50.67
CA GLN A 75 49.60 -90.77 -49.74
C GLN A 75 50.26 -89.96 -48.62
N ARG A 76 51.37 -90.45 -48.05
CA ARG A 76 52.11 -89.72 -47.00
C ARG A 76 52.65 -88.37 -47.48
N THR A 77 53.19 -88.30 -48.69
CA THR A 77 53.72 -87.04 -49.23
C THR A 77 52.64 -85.97 -49.46
N ALA A 78 51.47 -86.36 -49.97
CA ALA A 78 50.36 -85.43 -50.21
C ALA A 78 49.77 -84.88 -48.90
N GLU A 79 49.64 -85.74 -47.88
CA GLU A 79 49.19 -85.34 -46.55
C GLU A 79 50.16 -84.34 -45.89
N GLU A 80 51.47 -84.53 -46.05
CA GLU A 80 52.49 -83.63 -45.52
C GLU A 80 52.44 -82.23 -46.17
N GLU A 81 52.23 -82.15 -47.48
CA GLU A 81 52.11 -80.88 -48.21
C GLU A 81 50.85 -80.11 -47.82
N GLU A 82 49.71 -80.80 -47.71
CA GLU A 82 48.47 -80.18 -47.28
C GLU A 82 48.55 -79.70 -45.81
N GLN A 83 49.21 -80.47 -44.95
CA GLN A 83 49.43 -80.07 -43.56
C GLN A 83 50.36 -78.84 -43.44
N LYS A 84 51.36 -78.70 -44.32
CA LYS A 84 52.19 -77.48 -44.41
C LYS A 84 51.36 -76.27 -44.86
N ARG A 85 50.51 -76.43 -45.88
CA ARG A 85 49.63 -75.35 -46.36
C ARG A 85 48.62 -74.90 -45.30
N ARG A 86 48.01 -75.84 -44.57
CA ARG A 86 47.12 -75.54 -43.45
C ARG A 86 47.85 -74.79 -42.34
N LYS A 87 49.09 -75.17 -42.00
CA LYS A 87 49.90 -74.46 -41.00
C LYS A 87 50.20 -73.01 -41.40
N LEU A 88 50.48 -72.74 -42.67
CA LEU A 88 50.72 -71.36 -43.16
C LEU A 88 49.46 -70.50 -43.08
N LEU A 89 48.33 -71.01 -43.59
CA LEU A 89 47.05 -70.29 -43.51
C LEU A 89 46.62 -70.04 -42.06
N CYS A 90 46.85 -70.99 -41.16
CA CYS A 90 46.58 -70.79 -39.73
C CYS A 90 47.43 -69.65 -39.13
N LYS A 91 48.67 -69.47 -39.57
CA LYS A 91 49.52 -68.35 -39.12
C LYS A 91 49.00 -67.01 -39.64
N GLU A 92 48.71 -66.90 -40.93
CA GLU A 92 48.18 -65.68 -41.55
C GLU A 92 46.83 -65.26 -40.93
N ILE A 93 45.93 -66.22 -40.68
CA ILE A 93 44.66 -65.94 -40.00
C ILE A 93 44.89 -65.43 -38.58
N LEU A 94 45.92 -65.92 -37.88
CA LEU A 94 46.22 -65.52 -36.52
C LEU A 94 46.83 -64.11 -36.50
N GLU A 95 47.73 -63.80 -37.42
CA GLU A 95 48.31 -62.46 -37.61
C GLU A 95 47.21 -61.42 -37.92
N LEU A 96 46.34 -61.69 -38.90
CA LEU A 96 45.22 -60.79 -39.23
C LEU A 96 44.25 -60.61 -38.07
N ARG A 97 44.02 -61.65 -37.25
CA ARG A 97 43.19 -61.53 -36.05
C ARG A 97 43.84 -60.61 -35.01
N THR A 98 45.15 -60.67 -34.83
CA THR A 98 45.86 -59.77 -33.91
C THR A 98 45.86 -58.32 -34.42
N GLU A 99 46.02 -58.11 -35.73
CA GLU A 99 45.93 -56.78 -36.33
C GLU A 99 44.52 -56.18 -36.20
N LEU A 100 43.48 -56.98 -36.46
CA LEU A 100 42.09 -56.54 -36.26
C LEU A 100 41.81 -56.18 -34.81
N GLN A 101 42.28 -56.98 -33.85
CA GLN A 101 42.16 -56.65 -32.43
C GLN A 101 42.87 -55.34 -32.09
N HIS A 102 44.09 -55.14 -32.59
CA HIS A 102 44.85 -53.91 -32.36
C HIS A 102 44.16 -52.67 -32.95
N LEU A 103 43.65 -52.76 -34.19
CA LEU A 103 42.90 -51.67 -34.81
C LEU A 103 41.60 -51.39 -34.06
N GLN A 104 40.91 -52.42 -33.57
CA GLN A 104 39.70 -52.24 -32.79
C GLN A 104 39.98 -51.55 -31.44
N GLU A 105 41.10 -51.86 -30.78
CA GLU A 105 41.55 -51.15 -29.58
C GLU A 105 41.90 -49.69 -29.86
N GLN A 106 42.56 -49.40 -30.99
CA GLN A 106 42.87 -48.03 -31.42
C GLN A 106 41.61 -47.21 -31.75
N ILE A 107 40.62 -47.82 -32.41
CA ILE A 107 39.35 -47.16 -32.69
C ILE A 107 38.62 -46.85 -31.38
N GLN A 108 38.55 -47.81 -30.45
CA GLN A 108 37.90 -47.60 -29.17
C GLN A 108 38.62 -46.55 -28.30
N SER A 109 39.94 -46.44 -28.37
CA SER A 109 40.68 -45.39 -27.64
C SER A 109 40.42 -44.01 -28.27
N ALA A 110 40.43 -43.91 -29.60
CA ALA A 110 40.12 -42.67 -30.31
C ALA A 110 38.67 -42.20 -30.07
N GLU A 111 37.69 -43.11 -30.09
CA GLU A 111 36.30 -42.81 -29.76
C GLU A 111 36.16 -42.28 -28.32
N ARG A 112 36.86 -42.90 -27.35
CA ARG A 112 36.88 -42.42 -25.97
C ARG A 112 37.52 -41.04 -25.84
N GLU A 113 38.56 -40.76 -26.62
CA GLU A 113 39.22 -39.45 -26.62
C GLU A 113 38.31 -38.36 -27.20
N VAL A 114 37.64 -38.61 -28.33
CA VAL A 114 36.69 -37.67 -28.94
C VAL A 114 35.53 -37.36 -27.99
N VAL A 115 34.91 -38.38 -27.38
CA VAL A 115 33.83 -38.17 -26.39
C VAL A 115 34.31 -37.34 -25.19
N ASN A 116 35.53 -37.58 -24.71
CA ASN A 116 36.10 -36.79 -23.62
C ASN A 116 36.38 -35.34 -24.03
N GLN A 117 36.87 -35.10 -25.25
CA GLN A 117 37.10 -33.75 -25.77
C GLN A 117 35.79 -32.98 -25.95
N ASP A 118 34.73 -33.61 -26.48
CA ASP A 118 33.40 -33.01 -26.62
C ASP A 118 32.81 -32.63 -25.25
N LEU A 119 32.87 -33.55 -24.29
CA LEU A 119 32.41 -33.28 -22.91
C LEU A 119 33.18 -32.13 -22.26
N ASN A 120 34.49 -32.02 -22.50
CA ASN A 120 35.30 -30.93 -21.98
C ASN A 120 34.99 -29.59 -22.66
N CYS A 121 34.72 -29.60 -23.97
CA CYS A 121 34.30 -28.42 -24.72
C CYS A 121 32.94 -27.90 -24.23
N GLU A 122 31.95 -28.78 -24.05
CA GLU A 122 30.64 -28.41 -23.50
C GLU A 122 30.75 -27.84 -22.08
N ARG A 123 31.57 -28.45 -21.22
CA ARG A 123 31.84 -27.94 -19.85
C ARG A 123 32.49 -26.56 -19.88
N ALA A 124 33.45 -26.32 -20.77
CA ALA A 124 34.11 -25.03 -20.91
C ALA A 124 33.14 -23.95 -21.41
N GLN A 125 32.29 -24.27 -22.40
CA GLN A 125 31.26 -23.36 -22.91
C GLN A 125 30.20 -23.03 -21.86
N ASP A 126 29.71 -24.02 -21.11
CA ASP A 126 28.76 -23.83 -20.01
C ASP A 126 29.38 -22.98 -18.88
N SER A 127 30.64 -23.20 -18.54
CA SER A 127 31.38 -22.37 -17.57
C SER A 127 31.50 -20.91 -18.04
N CYS A 128 31.84 -20.70 -19.32
CA CYS A 128 31.92 -19.37 -19.92
C CYS A 128 30.56 -18.65 -19.92
N ARG A 129 29.48 -19.34 -20.31
CA ARG A 129 28.12 -18.79 -20.30
C ARG A 129 27.68 -18.40 -18.89
N ARG A 130 27.92 -19.26 -17.89
CA ARG A 130 27.61 -18.96 -16.49
C ARG A 130 28.41 -17.77 -15.96
N SER A 131 29.70 -17.70 -16.26
CA SER A 131 30.56 -16.58 -15.87
C SER A 131 30.04 -15.26 -16.46
N LEU A 132 29.65 -15.24 -17.74
CA LEU A 132 29.10 -14.06 -18.39
C LEU A 132 27.76 -13.62 -17.80
N LEU A 133 26.86 -14.57 -17.50
CA LEU A 133 25.59 -14.29 -16.83
C LEU A 133 25.79 -13.75 -15.41
N LEU A 134 26.71 -14.32 -14.65
CA LEU A 134 27.05 -13.84 -13.30
C LEU A 134 27.65 -12.44 -13.36
N HIS A 135 28.52 -12.16 -14.33
CA HIS A 135 29.10 -10.84 -14.52
C HIS A 135 28.04 -9.79 -14.88
N ALA A 136 27.13 -10.12 -15.81
CA ALA A 136 26.01 -9.25 -16.17
C ALA A 136 25.06 -8.99 -14.98
N PHE A 137 24.80 -10.02 -14.19
CA PHE A 137 23.99 -9.90 -12.97
C PHE A 137 24.68 -9.05 -11.91
N SER A 138 25.99 -9.25 -11.66
CA SER A 138 26.79 -8.42 -10.75
C SER A 138 26.71 -6.95 -11.13
N LYS A 139 26.96 -6.64 -12.41
CA LYS A 139 26.91 -5.27 -12.92
C LYS A 139 25.53 -4.62 -12.76
N LYS A 140 24.46 -5.38 -12.99
CA LYS A 140 23.09 -4.89 -12.75
C LYS A 140 22.86 -4.60 -11.26
N LYS A 141 23.34 -5.48 -10.38
CA LYS A 141 23.19 -5.32 -8.93
C LYS A 141 24.01 -4.17 -8.38
N GLU A 142 25.22 -3.96 -8.89
CA GLU A 142 26.05 -2.80 -8.57
C GLU A 142 25.31 -1.50 -8.90
N ALA A 143 24.71 -1.39 -10.09
CA ALA A 143 23.91 -0.22 -10.48
C ALA A 143 22.66 -0.02 -9.60
N GLU A 144 21.95 -1.10 -9.23
CA GLU A 144 20.82 -1.02 -8.28
C GLU A 144 21.27 -0.59 -6.88
N CYS A 145 22.40 -1.11 -6.38
CA CYS A 145 22.99 -0.74 -5.10
C CYS A 145 23.43 0.72 -5.08
N GLU A 146 24.02 1.23 -6.16
CA GLU A 146 24.38 2.64 -6.30
C GLU A 146 23.15 3.55 -6.24
N LEU A 147 22.07 3.20 -6.96
CA LEU A 147 20.82 3.95 -6.93
C LEU A 147 20.20 3.96 -5.51
N LEU A 148 20.17 2.81 -4.84
CA LEU A 148 19.69 2.70 -3.47
C LEU A 148 20.56 3.49 -2.49
N SER A 149 21.88 3.45 -2.65
CA SER A 149 22.82 4.25 -1.86
C SER A 149 22.57 5.75 -2.02
N GLN A 150 22.35 6.22 -3.24
CA GLN A 150 21.99 7.62 -3.50
C GLN A 150 20.65 8.01 -2.87
N SER A 151 19.64 7.14 -2.95
CA SER A 151 18.34 7.36 -2.30
C SER A 151 18.48 7.41 -0.77
N ASN A 152 19.25 6.49 -0.19
CA ASN A 152 19.51 6.43 1.24
C ASN A 152 20.27 7.68 1.73
N LYS A 153 21.28 8.17 0.98
CA LYS A 153 21.95 9.44 1.27
C LYS A 153 20.98 10.62 1.31
N LYS A 154 20.03 10.71 0.36
CA LYS A 154 18.99 11.76 0.35
C LYS A 154 18.06 11.66 1.55
N LEU A 155 17.64 10.44 1.92
CA LEU A 155 16.81 10.20 3.09
C LEU A 155 17.55 10.54 4.38
N HIS A 156 18.81 10.15 4.49
CA HIS A 156 19.63 10.44 5.66
C HIS A 156 19.79 11.95 5.88
N PHE A 157 20.16 12.69 4.84
CA PHE A 157 20.24 14.15 4.87
C PHE A 157 18.93 14.79 5.34
N ARG A 158 17.78 14.30 4.84
CA ARG A 158 16.47 14.79 5.25
C ARG A 158 16.13 14.44 6.70
N CYS A 159 16.52 13.25 7.17
CA CYS A 159 16.38 12.85 8.56
C CYS A 159 17.24 13.71 9.49
N GLU A 160 18.46 14.05 9.08
CA GLU A 160 19.33 14.97 9.81
C GLU A 160 18.70 16.36 9.92
N GLN A 161 18.18 16.93 8.83
CA GLN A 161 17.44 18.20 8.86
C GLN A 161 16.25 18.15 9.83
N LEU A 162 15.44 17.09 9.80
CA LEU A 162 14.29 16.93 10.71
C LEU A 162 14.74 16.77 12.17
N GLN A 163 15.87 16.12 12.42
CA GLN A 163 16.46 16.04 13.76
C GLN A 163 16.98 17.40 14.23
N GLU A 164 17.57 18.21 13.37
CA GLU A 164 17.98 19.58 13.67
C GLU A 164 16.78 20.45 14.04
N ILE A 165 15.69 20.39 13.26
CA ILE A 165 14.44 21.09 13.58
C ILE A 165 13.88 20.62 14.93
N ARG A 166 13.96 19.32 15.23
CA ARG A 166 13.54 18.77 16.54
C ARG A 166 14.43 19.24 17.69
N ARG A 167 15.75 19.38 17.48
CA ARG A 167 16.66 19.97 18.49
C ARG A 167 16.36 21.45 18.68
N ALA A 168 16.09 22.18 17.59
CA ALA A 168 15.70 23.57 17.64
C ALA A 168 14.38 23.76 18.39
N SER A 169 13.37 22.89 18.17
CA SER A 169 12.07 22.98 18.85
C SER A 169 12.14 22.86 20.37
N GLN A 170 13.18 22.21 20.91
CA GLN A 170 13.41 22.06 22.34
C GLN A 170 13.97 23.33 23.00
N ARG A 171 14.49 24.28 22.22
CA ARG A 171 14.94 25.58 22.71
C ARG A 171 13.76 26.55 22.69
N GLU A 172 13.53 27.27 23.78
CA GLU A 172 12.52 28.32 23.80
C GLU A 172 13.00 29.55 23.04
N VAL A 173 12.17 30.06 22.13
CA VAL A 173 12.45 31.31 21.42
C VAL A 173 11.94 32.45 22.29
N MET A 174 12.88 33.21 22.85
CA MET A 174 12.56 34.41 23.60
C MET A 174 12.21 35.52 22.62
N PHE A 175 10.99 36.03 22.76
CA PHE A 175 10.53 37.16 22.00
C PHE A 175 10.35 38.34 22.98
N ALA A 176 10.82 39.53 22.61
CA ALA A 176 10.70 40.72 23.45
C ALA A 176 9.22 41.00 23.82
N ALA A 177 8.99 41.45 25.05
CA ALA A 177 7.67 41.87 25.52
C ALA A 177 7.28 43.21 24.88
N VAL A 178 5.99 43.37 24.58
CA VAL A 178 5.44 44.56 23.90
C VAL A 178 5.41 45.80 24.82
N ASP A 179 5.55 45.60 26.13
CA ASP A 179 5.33 46.63 27.17
C ASP A 179 6.61 47.13 27.87
N SER A 180 7.80 46.95 27.28
CA SER A 180 9.03 47.47 27.89
C SER A 180 9.52 48.71 27.15
N ASP A 181 9.46 49.87 27.81
CA ASP A 181 10.10 51.14 27.45
C ASP A 181 11.65 51.06 27.49
N LEU A 182 12.23 49.92 27.12
CA LEU A 182 13.67 49.79 26.94
C LEU A 182 14.05 50.23 25.51
N PRO A 183 15.13 50.99 25.33
CA PRO A 183 15.58 51.44 24.01
C PRO A 183 15.80 50.24 23.10
N SER A 184 15.17 50.28 21.92
CA SER A 184 15.03 49.21 20.92
C SER A 184 16.34 48.69 20.28
N SER A 185 17.50 48.79 20.94
CA SER A 185 18.79 48.39 20.38
C SER A 185 19.40 47.09 20.93
N ALA A 186 18.79 46.43 21.93
CA ALA A 186 19.45 45.33 22.65
C ALA A 186 18.94 43.90 22.38
N LEU A 187 17.84 43.69 21.65
CA LEU A 187 17.32 42.34 21.35
C LEU A 187 17.19 42.13 19.85
N LEU A 188 18.09 41.32 19.28
CA LEU A 188 17.98 40.86 17.91
C LEU A 188 16.62 40.16 17.72
N GLU A 189 15.90 40.55 16.68
CA GLU A 189 14.65 39.91 16.32
C GLU A 189 14.89 38.42 15.98
N PRO A 190 14.09 37.48 16.53
CA PRO A 190 14.19 36.08 16.14
C PRO A 190 13.96 35.88 14.64
N GLU A 191 14.80 35.08 13.98
CA GLU A 191 14.74 34.84 12.53
C GLU A 191 13.36 34.33 12.09
N VAL A 192 12.74 33.45 12.88
CA VAL A 192 11.38 32.94 12.66
C VAL A 192 10.35 34.07 12.57
N LEU A 193 10.47 35.10 13.42
CA LEU A 193 9.55 36.24 13.46
C LEU A 193 9.70 37.12 12.22
N ARG A 194 10.94 37.37 11.80
CA ARG A 194 11.26 38.14 10.59
C ARG A 194 10.74 37.42 9.34
N ASP A 195 11.09 36.15 9.18
CA ASP A 195 10.74 35.37 8.00
C ASP A 195 9.20 35.21 7.88
N LEU A 196 8.50 35.00 9.01
CA LEU A 196 7.03 34.98 9.02
C LEU A 196 6.42 36.34 8.73
N ARG A 197 6.98 37.43 9.26
CA ARG A 197 6.51 38.79 8.95
C ARG A 197 6.61 39.06 7.45
N GLU A 198 7.71 38.68 6.80
CA GLU A 198 7.88 38.83 5.35
C GLU A 198 6.85 38.01 4.57
N VAL A 199 6.62 36.75 4.93
CA VAL A 199 5.60 35.89 4.31
C VAL A 199 4.19 36.48 4.50
N CYS A 200 3.85 36.95 5.69
CA CYS A 200 2.57 37.59 5.99
C CYS A 200 2.40 38.92 5.24
N GLN A 201 3.44 39.74 5.14
CA GLN A 201 3.41 41.00 4.38
C GLN A 201 3.26 40.74 2.88
N LEU A 202 3.93 39.74 2.33
CA LEU A 202 3.78 39.35 0.93
C LEU A 202 2.34 38.92 0.64
N ARG A 203 1.74 38.12 1.54
CA ARG A 203 0.33 37.74 1.42
C ARG A 203 -0.62 38.92 1.54
N PHE A 204 -0.35 39.84 2.46
CA PHE A 204 -1.14 41.06 2.62
C PHE A 204 -1.08 41.94 1.37
N LYS A 205 0.11 42.14 0.78
CA LYS A 205 0.28 42.90 -0.47
C LYS A 205 -0.53 42.27 -1.61
N PHE A 206 -0.53 40.94 -1.72
CA PHE A 206 -1.35 40.21 -2.69
C PHE A 206 -2.86 40.39 -2.44
N LEU A 207 -3.34 40.23 -1.20
CA LEU A 207 -4.76 40.42 -0.90
C LEU A 207 -5.22 41.87 -1.12
N ARG A 208 -4.33 42.83 -0.82
CA ARG A 208 -4.59 44.26 -1.06
C ARG A 208 -4.65 44.58 -2.55
N SER A 209 -3.82 43.98 -3.39
CA SER A 209 -3.90 44.18 -4.85
C SER A 209 -5.24 43.64 -5.40
N LEU A 210 -5.70 42.48 -4.93
CA LEU A 210 -7.02 41.94 -5.27
C LEU A 210 -8.17 42.85 -4.84
N HIS A 211 -8.11 43.38 -3.62
CA HIS A 211 -9.14 44.30 -3.12
C HIS A 211 -9.18 45.59 -3.94
N ASN A 212 -8.03 46.18 -4.23
CA ASN A 212 -7.94 47.39 -5.03
C ASN A 212 -8.48 47.14 -6.46
N ASP A 213 -8.13 46.02 -7.10
CA ASP A 213 -8.65 45.71 -8.44
C ASP A 213 -10.19 45.51 -8.44
N ALA A 214 -10.78 44.97 -7.37
CA ALA A 214 -12.22 44.82 -7.21
C ALA A 214 -12.97 46.14 -6.96
N VAL A 215 -12.33 47.09 -6.28
CA VAL A 215 -12.90 48.41 -5.98
C VAL A 215 -12.75 49.38 -7.16
N TYR A 216 -11.63 49.30 -7.90
CA TYR A 216 -11.31 50.22 -9.01
C TYR A 216 -11.57 49.64 -10.42
N GLY A 217 -12.08 48.40 -10.52
CA GLY A 217 -12.62 47.84 -11.77
C GLY A 217 -11.60 47.54 -12.88
N SER A 218 -10.32 47.35 -12.55
CA SER A 218 -9.26 47.07 -13.53
C SER A 218 -9.09 45.56 -13.77
N THR A 219 -9.85 44.97 -14.67
CA THR A 219 -9.62 43.60 -15.18
C THR A 219 -8.85 43.63 -16.50
N HIS A 220 -7.52 43.63 -16.41
CA HIS A 220 -6.64 43.32 -17.55
C HIS A 220 -6.17 41.85 -17.44
N PRO A 221 -6.21 41.07 -18.54
CA PRO A 221 -5.86 39.64 -18.54
C PRO A 221 -4.38 39.37 -18.18
N ASP A 222 -3.49 40.31 -18.51
CA ASP A 222 -2.04 40.25 -18.21
C ASP A 222 -1.73 40.24 -16.69
N LYS A 223 -2.71 40.63 -15.85
CA LYS A 223 -2.56 40.62 -14.38
C LYS A 223 -2.77 39.24 -13.76
N GLU A 224 -3.37 38.28 -14.46
CA GLU A 224 -3.70 36.97 -13.90
C GLU A 224 -2.45 36.08 -13.76
N ASP A 225 -1.55 36.13 -14.73
CA ASP A 225 -0.25 35.43 -14.69
C ASP A 225 0.69 36.05 -13.65
N VAL A 226 0.70 37.38 -13.51
CA VAL A 226 1.45 38.05 -12.44
C VAL A 226 0.89 37.68 -11.06
N ARG A 227 -0.43 37.50 -10.92
CA ARG A 227 -1.06 37.03 -9.69
C ARG A 227 -0.71 35.57 -9.39
N SER A 228 -0.75 34.68 -10.38
CA SER A 228 -0.40 33.27 -10.19
C SER A 228 1.07 33.11 -9.77
N LEU A 229 1.99 33.85 -10.42
CA LEU A 229 3.40 33.90 -10.05
C LEU A 229 3.62 34.45 -8.64
N SER A 230 2.96 35.55 -8.26
CA SER A 230 3.06 36.12 -6.91
C SER A 230 2.52 35.17 -5.83
N HIS A 231 1.47 34.40 -6.16
CA HIS A 231 0.92 33.38 -5.27
C HIS A 231 1.87 32.19 -5.12
N GLN A 232 2.47 31.73 -6.22
CA GLN A 232 3.45 30.64 -6.21
C GLN A 232 4.73 31.04 -5.45
N GLN A 233 5.18 32.28 -5.60
CA GLN A 233 6.29 32.84 -4.83
C GLN A 233 5.98 32.85 -3.33
N TRP A 234 4.76 33.25 -2.94
CA TRP A 234 4.33 33.18 -1.55
C TRP A 234 4.30 31.75 -1.01
N ILE A 235 3.78 30.78 -1.78
CA ILE A 235 3.78 29.35 -1.38
C ILE A 235 5.21 28.87 -1.17
N SER A 236 6.12 29.16 -2.10
CA SER A 236 7.54 28.76 -1.99
C SER A 236 8.22 29.35 -0.75
N MET A 237 7.99 30.63 -0.46
CA MET A 237 8.53 31.24 0.76
C MET A 237 7.91 30.65 2.02
N ALA A 238 6.60 30.36 2.02
CA ALA A 238 5.96 29.69 3.14
C ALA A 238 6.57 28.30 3.35
N GLU A 239 6.68 27.46 2.31
CA GLU A 239 7.29 26.13 2.37
C GLU A 239 8.72 26.19 2.91
N LYS A 240 9.51 27.21 2.54
CA LYS A 240 10.83 27.45 3.10
C LYS A 240 10.77 27.68 4.61
N VAL A 241 9.87 28.53 5.11
CA VAL A 241 9.68 28.76 6.56
C VAL A 241 9.24 27.47 7.28
N TRP A 242 8.30 26.70 6.72
CA TRP A 242 7.84 25.43 7.30
C TRP A 242 8.90 24.33 7.35
N SER A 243 9.89 24.39 6.45
CA SER A 243 10.98 23.41 6.35
C SER A 243 12.24 23.81 7.11
N THR A 244 12.36 25.06 7.55
CA THR A 244 13.53 25.58 8.25
C THR A 244 13.29 25.75 9.75
N HIS A 245 12.06 26.07 10.14
CA HIS A 245 11.74 26.42 11.53
C HIS A 245 10.82 25.39 12.20
N ALA A 246 10.92 25.29 13.53
CA ALA A 246 10.08 24.37 14.29
C ALA A 246 8.62 24.83 14.38
N PRO A 247 7.62 23.92 14.33
CA PRO A 247 6.20 24.29 14.32
C PRO A 247 5.76 25.12 15.54
N ASN A 248 6.29 24.82 16.72
CA ASN A 248 6.00 25.58 17.94
C ASN A 248 6.53 27.02 17.85
N HIS A 249 7.74 27.22 17.31
CA HIS A 249 8.29 28.56 17.10
C HIS A 249 7.48 29.36 16.09
N ILE A 250 7.01 28.72 15.02
CA ILE A 250 6.14 29.33 14.01
C ILE A 250 4.83 29.81 14.65
N LEU A 251 4.20 28.96 15.48
CA LEU A 251 2.96 29.31 16.17
C LEU A 251 3.16 30.48 17.14
N SER A 252 4.20 30.45 17.97
CA SER A 252 4.49 31.55 18.91
C SER A 252 4.82 32.86 18.21
N ALA A 253 5.50 32.81 17.06
CA ALA A 253 5.78 33.98 16.24
C ALA A 253 4.49 34.53 15.58
N LEU A 254 3.61 33.67 15.07
CA LEU A 254 2.30 34.07 14.54
C LEU A 254 1.40 34.68 15.62
N GLU A 255 1.37 34.10 16.81
CA GLU A 255 0.64 34.62 17.96
C GLU A 255 1.13 36.03 18.32
N ARG A 256 2.44 36.25 18.34
CA ARG A 256 3.02 37.57 18.59
C ARG A 256 2.71 38.57 17.47
N LEU A 257 2.79 38.18 16.20
CA LEU A 257 2.41 39.06 15.08
C LEU A 257 0.93 39.44 15.14
N ALA A 258 0.05 38.47 15.46
CA ALA A 258 -1.37 38.73 15.67
C ALA A 258 -1.61 39.66 16.87
N GLY A 259 -0.94 39.43 18.00
CA GLY A 259 -0.97 40.32 19.16
C GLY A 259 -0.55 41.76 18.85
N SER A 260 0.57 41.92 18.13
CA SER A 260 1.05 43.25 17.69
C SER A 260 0.05 43.94 16.76
N THR A 261 -0.49 43.23 15.75
CA THR A 261 -1.48 43.82 14.83
C THR A 261 -2.80 44.17 15.52
N THR A 262 -3.25 43.38 16.50
CA THR A 262 -4.47 43.69 17.27
C THR A 262 -4.27 44.88 18.20
N HIS A 263 -3.07 45.05 18.77
CA HIS A 263 -2.72 46.25 19.53
C HIS A 263 -2.74 47.51 18.65
N GLU A 264 -2.12 47.46 17.46
CA GLU A 264 -2.16 48.57 16.50
C GLU A 264 -3.59 48.89 16.04
N LEU A 265 -4.42 47.88 15.79
CA LEU A 265 -5.84 48.08 15.45
C LEU A 265 -6.62 48.72 16.60
N LYS A 266 -6.40 48.30 17.85
CA LYS A 266 -7.00 48.93 19.04
C LYS A 266 -6.57 50.38 19.18
N LYS A 267 -5.30 50.70 18.90
CA LYS A 267 -4.77 52.07 18.89
C LYS A 267 -5.46 52.93 17.83
N VAL A 268 -5.57 52.44 16.58
CA VAL A 268 -6.28 53.13 15.50
C VAL A 268 -7.77 53.31 15.80
N GLN A 269 -8.40 52.31 16.42
CA GLN A 269 -9.80 52.39 16.86
C GLN A 269 -9.99 53.45 17.95
N SER A 270 -9.04 53.55 18.89
CA SER A 270 -9.07 54.56 19.96
C SER A 270 -8.87 56.00 19.44
N THR A 271 -8.07 56.19 18.39
CA THR A 271 -7.91 57.50 17.74
C THR A 271 -9.16 57.90 16.94
N LEU A 272 -9.81 56.94 16.27
CA LEU A 272 -11.08 57.17 15.55
C LEU A 272 -12.27 57.46 16.48
N SER A 273 -12.32 56.86 17.67
CA SER A 273 -13.32 57.20 18.67
C SER A 273 -13.06 58.57 19.32
N ALA A 274 -11.80 58.99 19.47
CA ALA A 274 -11.43 60.32 19.93
C ALA A 274 -11.72 61.45 18.90
N ASP A 275 -11.67 61.15 17.60
CA ASP A 275 -12.06 62.12 16.56
C ASP A 275 -13.58 62.26 16.43
N ARG A 276 -14.36 61.19 16.68
CA ARG A 276 -15.83 61.28 16.75
C ARG A 276 -16.32 62.14 17.92
N SER A 277 -15.59 62.17 19.04
CA SER A 277 -15.91 63.02 20.19
C SER A 277 -15.48 64.48 20.01
N LYS A 278 -14.61 64.82 19.05
CA LYS A 278 -14.33 66.21 18.65
C LYS A 278 -15.30 66.77 17.62
N ALA A 279 -15.93 65.93 16.79
CA ALA A 279 -16.92 66.35 15.79
C ALA A 279 -18.35 66.53 16.35
N ASN A 280 -18.67 65.90 17.49
CA ASN A 280 -19.98 65.99 18.13
C ASN A 280 -19.89 66.76 19.46
N GLY A 281 -19.68 68.08 19.37
CA GLY A 281 -19.68 69.02 20.49
C GLY A 281 -21.07 69.47 20.97
N ALA A 282 -22.13 68.70 20.70
CA ALA A 282 -23.46 68.97 21.23
C ALA A 282 -24.29 67.68 21.24
N ILE A 283 -24.35 67.02 22.40
CA ILE A 283 -25.45 66.22 22.97
C ILE A 283 -24.83 65.41 24.13
N PRO A 284 -25.29 65.56 25.38
CA PRO A 284 -24.70 64.87 26.51
C PRO A 284 -25.25 63.45 26.67
N ALA A 285 -24.35 62.59 27.18
CA ALA A 285 -24.57 61.31 27.85
C ALA A 285 -24.92 60.09 27.00
N LEU A 286 -24.09 59.04 27.11
CA LEU A 286 -24.39 57.90 28.00
C LEU A 286 -23.25 56.88 27.92
N SER A 287 -22.42 56.90 28.96
CA SER A 287 -21.55 55.79 29.32
C SER A 287 -22.40 54.64 29.86
N HIS A 288 -22.42 53.49 29.19
CA HIS A 288 -22.72 52.24 29.88
C HIS A 288 -21.81 51.12 29.42
N GLN A 289 -21.11 50.60 30.42
CA GLN A 289 -20.27 49.41 30.42
C GLN A 289 -21.00 48.22 29.82
N ALA A 290 -20.31 47.53 28.92
CA ALA A 290 -20.63 46.17 28.54
C ALA A 290 -20.39 45.25 29.75
N LYS A 291 -21.48 44.70 30.30
CA LYS A 291 -21.45 43.44 31.03
C LYS A 291 -22.20 42.40 30.22
N GLU A 292 -21.49 41.33 29.94
CA GLU A 292 -21.96 40.10 29.33
C GLU A 292 -23.13 39.53 30.13
N HIS A 293 -24.30 39.38 29.52
CA HIS A 293 -25.31 38.42 29.99
C HIS A 293 -25.96 37.72 28.79
N SER A 294 -25.71 36.42 28.75
CA SER A 294 -26.56 35.41 28.12
C SER A 294 -27.97 35.50 28.70
N VAL A 295 -28.94 36.01 27.95
CA VAL A 295 -30.36 35.77 28.20
C VAL A 295 -31.04 35.51 26.87
N SER A 296 -31.30 34.23 26.63
CA SER A 296 -32.33 33.77 25.71
C SER A 296 -33.69 34.28 26.19
N LYS A 297 -34.48 34.81 25.25
CA LYS A 297 -35.96 34.86 25.26
C LYS A 297 -36.63 35.25 26.60
N SER A 298 -36.84 36.55 26.79
CA SER A 298 -38.10 37.08 27.32
C SER A 298 -38.13 38.61 27.15
N PHE A 299 -38.62 39.09 26.01
CA PHE A 299 -39.10 40.47 25.88
C PHE A 299 -40.44 40.42 25.15
N CYS A 300 -41.41 39.85 25.85
CA CYS A 300 -42.84 40.06 25.66
C CYS A 300 -43.43 39.85 27.04
N GLU A 301 -43.41 40.91 27.86
CA GLU A 301 -44.28 41.13 29.02
C GLU A 301 -43.71 42.33 29.79
N THR A 302 -44.24 43.51 29.47
CA THR A 302 -44.58 44.63 30.37
C THR A 302 -44.62 45.93 29.57
N ALA A 303 -45.72 46.10 28.85
CA ALA A 303 -46.32 47.40 28.60
C ALA A 303 -47.83 47.16 28.58
N GLN A 304 -48.42 47.04 29.78
CA GLN A 304 -49.83 47.37 29.95
C GLN A 304 -49.93 48.89 29.93
N ASP A 305 -49.76 49.47 28.75
CA ASP A 305 -50.49 50.68 28.40
C ASP A 305 -51.66 50.20 27.55
N PRO A 306 -52.90 50.66 27.79
CA PRO A 306 -54.00 50.31 26.91
C PRO A 306 -53.59 50.77 25.51
N GLU A 307 -53.69 49.85 24.55
CA GLU A 307 -53.64 50.19 23.15
C GLU A 307 -54.67 51.29 22.90
N GLU A 308 -54.23 52.55 22.83
CA GLU A 308 -54.83 53.53 21.93
C GLU A 308 -54.55 53.01 20.52
N THR A 309 -55.26 51.94 20.18
CA THR A 309 -55.51 51.55 18.80
C THR A 309 -56.10 52.80 18.18
N LEU A 310 -55.30 53.44 17.31
CA LEU A 310 -55.74 54.57 16.51
C LEU A 310 -57.16 54.27 16.02
N PRO A 311 -58.15 55.11 16.37
CA PRO A 311 -59.53 54.81 16.05
C PRO A 311 -59.65 54.56 14.55
N SER A 312 -60.33 53.47 14.19
CA SER A 312 -60.55 53.10 12.79
C SER A 312 -61.14 54.30 12.02
N PHE A 313 -60.83 54.42 10.74
CA PHE A 313 -61.37 55.50 9.90
C PHE A 313 -62.91 55.64 10.02
N ASN A 314 -63.60 54.50 10.18
CA ASN A 314 -65.06 54.48 10.38
C ASN A 314 -65.50 55.03 11.74
N SER A 315 -64.74 54.80 12.82
CA SER A 315 -65.08 55.35 14.14
C SER A 315 -64.85 56.86 14.20
N LEU A 316 -63.80 57.38 13.54
CA LEU A 316 -63.59 58.82 13.40
C LEU A 316 -64.71 59.50 12.60
N ILE A 317 -65.19 58.85 11.53
CA ILE A 317 -66.34 59.36 10.77
C ILE A 317 -67.60 59.35 11.63
N GLN A 318 -67.88 58.25 12.35
CA GLN A 318 -69.05 58.15 13.22
C GLN A 318 -69.03 59.18 14.35
N GLU A 319 -67.86 59.42 14.94
CA GLU A 319 -67.65 60.44 15.97
C GLU A 319 -67.83 61.85 15.40
N GLY A 320 -67.29 62.12 14.21
CA GLY A 320 -67.51 63.38 13.48
C GLY A 320 -68.99 63.63 13.15
N TRP A 321 -69.73 62.60 12.73
CA TRP A 321 -71.18 62.68 12.51
C TRP A 321 -71.96 62.90 13.80
N ALA A 322 -71.62 62.19 14.88
CA ALA A 322 -72.26 62.35 16.18
C ALA A 322 -72.06 63.78 16.73
N HIS A 323 -70.85 64.33 16.58
CA HIS A 323 -70.55 65.72 16.95
C HIS A 323 -71.35 66.71 16.09
N ALA A 324 -71.45 66.49 14.77
CA ALA A 324 -72.25 67.37 13.89
C ALA A 324 -73.75 67.36 14.25
N VAL A 325 -74.31 66.19 14.57
CA VAL A 325 -75.71 66.05 15.02
C VAL A 325 -75.92 66.77 16.36
N MET A 326 -75.01 66.62 17.32
CA MET A 326 -75.03 67.34 18.60
C MET A 326 -74.98 68.86 18.42
N VAL A 327 -74.08 69.37 17.57
CA VAL A 327 -74.00 70.82 17.30
C VAL A 327 -75.28 71.32 16.64
N SER A 328 -75.86 70.55 15.72
CA SER A 328 -77.11 70.94 15.04
C SER A 328 -78.32 71.00 15.99
N SER A 329 -78.40 70.09 16.97
CA SER A 329 -79.48 70.09 17.96
C SER A 329 -79.33 71.23 18.97
N GLN A 330 -78.10 71.54 19.38
CA GLN A 330 -77.80 72.72 20.21
C GLN A 330 -78.13 74.02 19.49
N LEU A 331 -77.78 74.14 18.20
CA LEU A 331 -78.09 75.32 17.39
C LEU A 331 -79.60 75.53 17.26
N HIS A 332 -80.37 74.45 17.07
CA HIS A 332 -81.83 74.53 17.03
C HIS A 332 -82.42 75.02 18.36
N GLN A 333 -81.93 74.53 19.51
CA GLN A 333 -82.38 74.99 20.83
C GLN A 333 -82.06 76.48 21.05
N VAL A 334 -80.86 76.93 20.69
CA VAL A 334 -80.47 78.34 20.80
C VAL A 334 -81.32 79.22 19.89
N HIS A 335 -81.68 78.74 18.69
CA HIS A 335 -82.56 79.48 17.78
C HIS A 335 -83.97 79.66 18.34
N ILE A 336 -84.54 78.64 18.99
CA ILE A 336 -85.85 78.74 19.66
C ILE A 336 -85.78 79.78 20.79
N GLN A 337 -84.77 79.71 21.64
CA GLN A 337 -84.59 80.67 22.75
C GLN A 337 -84.39 82.11 22.25
N ALA A 338 -83.62 82.30 21.18
CA ALA A 338 -83.43 83.61 20.56
C ALA A 338 -84.74 84.17 19.99
N GLN A 339 -85.56 83.30 19.38
CA GLN A 339 -86.86 83.68 18.84
C GLN A 339 -87.82 84.09 19.98
N GLU A 340 -87.94 83.30 21.04
CA GLU A 340 -88.76 83.61 22.23
C GLU A 340 -88.36 84.94 22.88
N LEU A 341 -87.05 85.19 23.03
CA LEU A 341 -86.54 86.45 23.57
C LEU A 341 -86.82 87.63 22.65
N SER A 342 -86.77 87.44 21.33
CA SER A 342 -87.09 88.48 20.35
C SER A 342 -88.58 88.85 20.36
N GLU A 343 -89.45 87.86 20.51
CA GLU A 343 -90.91 88.04 20.62
C GLU A 343 -91.26 88.78 21.92
N HIS A 344 -90.68 88.35 23.05
CA HIS A 344 -90.86 89.03 24.34
C HIS A 344 -90.34 90.48 24.33
N LEU A 345 -89.22 90.74 23.65
CA LEU A 345 -88.68 92.09 23.48
C LEU A 345 -89.61 92.95 22.60
N ALA A 346 -90.18 92.39 21.53
CA ALA A 346 -91.15 93.07 20.68
C ALA A 346 -92.43 93.44 21.44
N ASP A 347 -92.95 92.54 22.29
CA ASP A 347 -94.11 92.80 23.14
C ASP A 347 -93.84 93.94 24.14
N LYS A 348 -92.66 93.95 24.76
CA LYS A 348 -92.24 95.03 25.68
C LYS A 348 -92.08 96.38 24.99
N ILE A 349 -91.53 96.41 23.77
CA ILE A 349 -91.49 97.62 22.95
C ILE A 349 -92.91 98.14 22.70
N GLN A 350 -93.84 97.26 22.32
CA GLN A 350 -95.24 97.65 22.07
C GLN A 350 -95.93 98.18 23.33
N GLU A 351 -95.65 97.61 24.49
CA GLU A 351 -96.17 98.09 25.79
C GLU A 351 -95.70 99.52 26.10
N ILE A 352 -94.40 99.80 25.96
CA ILE A 352 -93.82 101.14 26.16
C ILE A 352 -94.35 102.13 25.12
N HIS A 353 -94.45 101.69 23.86
CA HIS A 353 -95.04 102.48 22.77
C HIS A 353 -96.52 102.82 22.99
N LYS A 354 -97.29 101.97 23.70
CA LYS A 354 -98.67 102.25 24.11
C LYS A 354 -98.73 103.23 25.28
N GLN A 355 -97.81 103.13 26.25
CA GLN A 355 -97.70 104.07 27.37
C GLN A 355 -97.29 105.49 26.92
N LEU A 356 -96.63 105.61 25.76
CA LEU A 356 -96.20 106.87 25.15
C LEU A 356 -97.12 107.34 23.99
N SER A 357 -98.43 107.09 24.05
CA SER A 357 -99.36 107.34 22.93
C SER A 357 -100.17 108.64 23.02
N ASP A 358 -99.92 109.49 24.02
CA ASP A 358 -100.70 110.71 24.34
C ASP A 358 -100.61 111.88 23.32
N GLY A 359 -99.97 111.68 22.17
CA GLY A 359 -99.97 112.66 21.06
C GLY A 359 -99.19 113.97 21.30
N THR A 360 -98.66 114.21 22.49
CA THR A 360 -97.82 115.37 22.83
C THR A 360 -96.44 115.29 22.18
N GLU A 361 -95.87 116.45 21.79
CA GLU A 361 -94.52 116.55 21.20
C GLU A 361 -93.44 115.92 22.09
N LEU A 362 -93.57 116.07 23.42
CA LEU A 362 -92.68 115.45 24.40
C LEU A 362 -92.70 113.91 24.31
N SER A 363 -93.89 113.32 24.13
CA SER A 363 -94.09 111.87 24.01
C SER A 363 -93.46 111.29 22.73
N GLN A 364 -93.58 112.03 21.61
CA GLN A 364 -92.95 111.67 20.34
C GLN A 364 -91.42 111.72 20.41
N LEU A 365 -90.85 112.75 21.06
CA LEU A 365 -89.41 112.86 21.27
C LEU A 365 -88.88 111.78 22.22
N THR A 366 -89.60 111.47 23.30
CA THR A 366 -89.20 110.38 24.21
C THR A 366 -89.27 109.00 23.54
N ARG A 367 -90.23 108.78 22.63
CA ARG A 367 -90.31 107.56 21.84
C ARG A 367 -89.15 107.44 20.85
N ALA A 368 -88.81 108.52 20.15
CA ALA A 368 -87.67 108.56 19.24
C ALA A 368 -86.34 108.36 19.99
N ALA A 369 -86.18 108.93 21.19
CA ALA A 369 -85.03 108.72 22.05
C ALA A 369 -84.93 107.26 22.54
N PHE A 370 -86.04 106.67 23.00
CA PHE A 370 -86.10 105.26 23.40
C PHE A 370 -85.74 104.32 22.23
N ASP A 371 -86.32 104.52 21.05
CA ASP A 371 -86.00 103.70 19.87
C ASP A 371 -84.53 103.85 19.43
N ALA A 372 -83.96 105.06 19.57
CA ALA A 372 -82.54 105.31 19.30
C ALA A 372 -81.63 104.62 20.32
N GLU A 373 -81.92 104.73 21.62
CA GLU A 373 -81.18 104.04 22.68
C GLU A 373 -81.26 102.52 22.56
N LEU A 374 -82.45 101.99 22.28
CA LEU A 374 -82.67 100.57 22.04
C LEU A 374 -81.86 100.07 20.84
N ARG A 375 -81.88 100.81 19.72
CA ARG A 375 -81.03 100.51 18.55
C ARG A 375 -79.54 100.56 18.93
N CYS A 376 -79.11 101.53 19.73
CA CYS A 376 -77.74 101.60 20.21
C CYS A 376 -77.35 100.40 21.08
N VAL A 377 -78.24 99.92 21.96
CA VAL A 377 -78.00 98.74 22.80
C VAL A 377 -77.95 97.46 21.96
N ILE A 378 -78.88 97.28 21.01
CA ILE A 378 -78.88 96.14 20.08
C ILE A 378 -77.59 96.12 19.26
N LEU A 379 -77.21 97.25 18.65
CA LEU A 379 -75.97 97.35 17.88
C LEU A 379 -74.71 97.13 18.73
N ARG A 380 -74.73 97.56 19.99
CA ARG A 380 -73.64 97.30 20.95
C ARG A 380 -73.53 95.81 21.28
N GLY A 381 -74.66 95.15 21.53
CA GLY A 381 -74.73 93.70 21.73
C GLY A 381 -74.23 92.92 20.52
N CYS A 382 -74.65 93.30 19.30
CA CYS A 382 -74.17 92.69 18.07
C CYS A 382 -72.66 92.88 17.88
N ARG A 383 -72.13 94.08 18.16
CA ARG A 383 -70.69 94.34 18.12
C ARG A 383 -69.94 93.46 19.11
N ASP A 384 -70.42 93.38 20.34
CA ASP A 384 -69.74 92.63 21.41
C ASP A 384 -69.77 91.12 21.12
N ALA A 385 -70.87 90.59 20.59
CA ALA A 385 -70.97 89.20 20.12
C ALA A 385 -70.02 88.91 18.94
N LEU A 386 -69.99 89.78 17.92
CA LEU A 386 -69.06 89.64 16.79
C LEU A 386 -67.58 89.72 17.23
N LEU A 387 -67.26 90.59 18.19
CA LEU A 387 -65.92 90.67 18.77
C LEU A 387 -65.56 89.40 19.54
N GLN A 388 -66.52 88.79 20.23
CA GLN A 388 -66.30 87.53 20.94
C GLN A 388 -66.08 86.37 19.97
N GLU A 389 -66.90 86.25 18.91
CA GLU A 389 -66.69 85.26 17.84
C GLU A 389 -65.37 85.46 17.11
N CYS A 390 -64.97 86.71 16.85
CA CYS A 390 -63.66 86.98 16.25
C CYS A 390 -62.51 86.52 17.15
N ARG A 391 -62.64 86.67 18.48
CA ARG A 391 -61.63 86.19 19.43
C ARG A 391 -61.57 84.66 19.48
N THR A 392 -62.71 83.98 19.56
CA THR A 392 -62.74 82.50 19.58
C THR A 392 -62.18 81.92 18.28
N LEU A 393 -62.54 82.48 17.12
CA LEU A 393 -61.98 82.07 15.83
C LEU A 393 -60.47 82.34 15.72
N GLN A 394 -59.97 83.43 16.31
CA GLN A 394 -58.53 83.71 16.37
C GLN A 394 -57.79 82.69 17.24
N GLU A 395 -58.34 82.32 18.40
CA GLU A 395 -57.78 81.32 19.29
C GLU A 395 -57.77 79.93 18.63
N GLU A 396 -58.87 79.52 17.99
CA GLU A 396 -58.95 78.27 17.22
C GLU A 396 -57.98 78.25 16.03
N ALA A 397 -57.88 79.35 15.29
CA ALA A 397 -56.95 79.47 14.17
C ALA A 397 -55.48 79.39 14.64
N ALA A 398 -55.16 79.98 15.79
CA ALA A 398 -53.85 79.87 16.41
C ALA A 398 -53.55 78.43 16.86
N GLY A 399 -54.52 77.75 17.48
CA GLY A 399 -54.42 76.34 17.86
C GLY A 399 -54.18 75.42 16.66
N ARG A 400 -55.01 75.53 15.62
CA ARG A 400 -54.84 74.75 14.37
C ARG A 400 -53.49 75.03 13.69
N LYS A 401 -53.00 76.28 13.73
CA LYS A 401 -51.69 76.62 13.17
C LYS A 401 -50.55 75.94 13.94
N GLN A 402 -50.65 75.83 15.26
CA GLN A 402 -49.69 75.09 16.08
C GLN A 402 -49.72 73.59 15.79
N GLU A 403 -50.91 72.99 15.67
CA GLU A 403 -51.07 71.58 15.30
C GLU A 403 -50.44 71.27 13.93
N VAL A 404 -50.68 72.13 12.93
CA VAL A 404 -50.07 71.98 11.60
C VAL A 404 -48.55 72.03 11.68
N MET A 405 -47.97 72.93 12.47
CA MET A 405 -46.52 72.99 12.66
C MET A 405 -45.99 71.72 13.32
N LEU A 406 -46.69 71.18 14.33
CA LEU A 406 -46.30 69.96 15.02
C LEU A 406 -46.37 68.73 14.10
N LEU A 407 -47.43 68.63 13.29
CA LEU A 407 -47.57 67.57 12.27
C LEU A 407 -46.50 67.68 11.18
N GLN A 408 -46.14 68.90 10.75
CA GLN A 408 -45.04 69.11 9.80
C GLN A 408 -43.69 68.66 10.38
N GLN A 409 -43.44 68.94 11.66
CA GLN A 409 -42.24 68.49 12.35
C GLN A 409 -42.22 66.96 12.48
N GLN A 410 -43.33 66.33 12.86
CA GLN A 410 -43.44 64.88 12.93
C GLN A 410 -43.20 64.23 11.56
N LYS A 411 -43.77 64.79 10.49
CA LYS A 411 -43.54 64.33 9.12
C LYS A 411 -42.04 64.39 8.76
N HIS A 412 -41.38 65.51 9.07
CA HIS A 412 -39.95 65.66 8.79
C HIS A 412 -39.10 64.63 9.54
N ASN A 413 -39.40 64.39 10.81
CA ASN A 413 -38.71 63.37 11.61
C ASN A 413 -38.88 61.96 11.02
N ILE A 414 -40.07 61.64 10.50
CA ILE A 414 -40.33 60.36 9.83
C ILE A 414 -39.50 60.24 8.55
N GLU A 415 -39.43 61.30 7.73
CA GLU A 415 -38.62 61.33 6.51
C GLU A 415 -37.12 61.11 6.81
N GLU A 416 -36.59 61.77 7.85
CA GLU A 416 -35.21 61.55 8.30
C GLU A 416 -34.97 60.13 8.79
N ALA A 417 -35.91 59.58 9.58
CA ALA A 417 -35.83 58.20 10.06
C ALA A 417 -35.83 57.20 8.90
N CYS A 418 -36.69 57.38 7.90
CA CYS A 418 -36.72 56.55 6.69
C CYS A 418 -35.40 56.60 5.92
N LEU A 419 -34.83 57.79 5.71
CA LEU A 419 -33.54 57.95 5.04
C LEU A 419 -32.40 57.28 5.81
N LEU A 420 -32.43 57.33 7.14
CA LEU A 420 -31.46 56.63 7.98
C LEU A 420 -31.62 55.12 7.85
N LEU A 421 -32.86 54.63 7.86
CA LEU A 421 -33.19 53.21 7.71
C LEU A 421 -32.69 52.67 6.37
N ASP A 422 -32.88 53.41 5.27
CA ASP A 422 -32.35 53.08 3.95
C ASP A 422 -30.82 53.00 3.94
N LYS A 423 -30.13 53.97 4.56
CA LYS A 423 -28.66 53.94 4.66
C LYS A 423 -28.19 52.72 5.45
N LYS A 424 -28.86 52.37 6.55
CA LYS A 424 -28.55 51.19 7.36
C LYS A 424 -28.82 49.90 6.59
N GLN A 425 -29.93 49.83 5.86
CA GLN A 425 -30.28 48.67 5.05
C GLN A 425 -29.26 48.42 3.92
N ARG A 426 -28.76 49.48 3.27
CA ARG A 426 -27.68 49.35 2.28
C ARG A 426 -26.37 48.84 2.91
N GLN A 427 -26.01 49.33 4.10
CA GLN A 427 -24.83 48.82 4.83
C GLN A 427 -24.97 47.33 5.16
N ILE A 428 -26.15 46.91 5.64
CA ILE A 428 -26.44 45.50 5.93
C ILE A 428 -26.31 44.65 4.65
N GLN A 429 -26.85 45.10 3.51
CA GLN A 429 -26.73 44.38 2.24
C GLN A 429 -25.27 44.22 1.78
N ILE A 430 -24.44 45.26 1.92
CA ILE A 430 -23.00 45.20 1.60
C ILE A 430 -22.30 44.18 2.51
N LEU A 431 -22.59 44.20 3.81
CA LEU A 431 -22.03 43.24 4.77
C LEU A 431 -22.44 41.80 4.46
N ILE A 432 -23.71 41.56 4.10
CA ILE A 432 -24.19 40.23 3.70
C ILE A 432 -23.44 39.74 2.46
N LYS A 433 -23.26 40.59 1.43
CA LYS A 433 -22.48 40.25 0.23
C LYS A 433 -21.01 39.97 0.53
N GLY A 434 -20.38 40.78 1.39
CA GLY A 434 -19.00 40.57 1.82
C GLY A 434 -18.82 39.27 2.60
N ASN A 435 -19.77 38.93 3.48
CA ASN A 435 -19.75 37.70 4.26
C ASN A 435 -19.96 36.46 3.37
N SER A 436 -20.88 36.49 2.41
CA SER A 436 -21.09 35.37 1.49
C SER A 436 -19.89 35.12 0.56
N ALA A 437 -19.22 36.18 0.10
CA ALA A 437 -17.95 36.09 -0.64
C ALA A 437 -16.84 35.48 0.22
N SER A 438 -16.70 35.96 1.46
CA SER A 438 -15.71 35.44 2.43
C SER A 438 -15.93 33.96 2.74
N LYS A 439 -17.19 33.55 2.96
CA LYS A 439 -17.57 32.14 3.16
C LYS A 439 -17.19 31.26 1.97
N SER A 440 -17.41 31.75 0.75
CA SER A 440 -17.04 31.04 -0.48
C SER A 440 -15.52 30.90 -0.62
N GLN A 441 -14.77 31.96 -0.27
CA GLN A 441 -13.31 31.94 -0.32
C GLN A 441 -12.69 31.03 0.74
N ILE A 442 -13.23 31.02 1.98
CA ILE A 442 -12.80 30.09 3.03
C ILE A 442 -13.02 28.64 2.57
N ARG A 443 -14.19 28.32 2.00
CA ARG A 443 -14.46 26.98 1.44
C ARG A 443 -13.45 26.60 0.36
N ARG A 444 -13.14 27.52 -0.57
CA ARG A 444 -12.15 27.28 -1.63
C ARG A 444 -10.75 27.04 -1.04
N SER A 445 -10.31 27.87 -0.11
CA SER A 445 -8.99 27.72 0.54
C SER A 445 -8.88 26.43 1.36
N SER A 446 -9.97 25.99 2.02
CA SER A 446 -10.02 24.72 2.73
C SER A 446 -9.87 23.53 1.76
N LEU A 447 -10.52 23.62 0.60
CA LEU A 447 -10.45 22.58 -0.43
C LEU A 447 -9.07 22.53 -1.10
N GLU A 448 -8.44 23.68 -1.33
CA GLU A 448 -7.04 23.80 -1.79
C GLU A 448 -6.05 23.23 -0.75
N ALA A 449 -6.24 23.52 0.54
CA ALA A 449 -5.43 22.97 1.62
C ALA A 449 -5.59 21.44 1.71
N GLN A 450 -6.81 20.91 1.60
CA GLN A 450 -7.06 19.47 1.56
C GLN A 450 -6.39 18.80 0.35
N LYS A 451 -6.51 19.40 -0.85
CA LYS A 451 -5.80 18.92 -2.04
C LYS A 451 -4.29 18.94 -1.84
N TYR A 452 -3.73 20.01 -1.29
CA TYR A 452 -2.30 20.09 -1.00
C TYR A 452 -1.84 19.01 0.00
N ILE A 453 -2.60 18.76 1.07
CA ILE A 453 -2.32 17.68 2.03
C ILE A 453 -2.32 16.32 1.30
N HIS A 454 -3.37 16.07 0.51
CA HIS A 454 -3.53 14.81 -0.21
C HIS A 454 -2.44 14.60 -1.29
N ASP A 455 -2.05 15.64 -2.01
CA ASP A 455 -1.14 15.54 -3.16
C ASP A 455 0.34 15.73 -2.78
N LYS A 456 0.66 16.34 -1.63
CA LYS A 456 2.06 16.66 -1.24
C LYS A 456 2.52 16.05 0.08
N LEU A 457 1.61 15.81 1.04
CA LEU A 457 1.96 15.29 2.37
C LEU A 457 1.66 13.80 2.51
N ILE A 458 0.51 13.33 2.01
CA ILE A 458 0.07 11.93 2.06
C ILE A 458 0.81 10.98 1.08
N PRO A 459 1.31 11.38 -0.11
CA PRO A 459 1.92 10.41 -1.03
C PRO A 459 3.26 9.87 -0.53
N ARG A 460 3.97 10.61 0.33
CA ARG A 460 5.30 10.23 0.82
C ARG A 460 5.33 8.89 1.59
N PRO A 461 4.40 8.59 2.51
CA PRO A 461 4.34 7.26 3.14
C PRO A 461 3.87 6.15 2.17
N GLN A 462 3.01 6.45 1.20
CA GLN A 462 2.53 5.45 0.23
C GLN A 462 3.60 5.07 -0.79
N ASP A 463 4.35 6.04 -1.31
CA ASP A 463 5.48 5.80 -2.22
C ASP A 463 6.60 5.02 -1.50
N VAL A 464 6.89 5.38 -0.23
CA VAL A 464 7.85 4.63 0.60
C VAL A 464 7.34 3.22 0.88
N LYS A 465 6.05 3.03 1.11
CA LYS A 465 5.45 1.71 1.29
C LYS A 465 5.51 0.88 0.00
N GLN A 466 5.19 1.46 -1.16
CA GLN A 466 5.28 0.78 -2.46
C GLN A 466 6.72 0.40 -2.81
N GLU A 467 7.70 1.29 -2.58
CA GLU A 467 9.11 0.97 -2.78
C GLU A 467 9.61 -0.06 -1.76
N SER A 468 9.12 -0.03 -0.51
CA SER A 468 9.40 -1.06 0.49
C SER A 468 8.82 -2.42 0.09
N GLU A 469 7.58 -2.47 -0.40
CA GLU A 469 6.93 -3.68 -0.90
C GLU A 469 7.66 -4.21 -2.13
N ARG A 470 8.05 -3.34 -3.07
CA ARG A 470 8.86 -3.70 -4.24
C ARG A 470 10.22 -4.27 -3.86
N LEU A 471 10.90 -3.66 -2.88
CA LEU A 471 12.18 -4.16 -2.36
C LEU A 471 11.99 -5.50 -1.65
N GLN A 472 10.95 -5.63 -0.82
CA GLN A 472 10.60 -6.89 -0.16
C GLN A 472 10.31 -7.99 -1.18
N ASP A 473 9.55 -7.71 -2.23
CA ASP A 473 9.26 -8.63 -3.33
C ASP A 473 10.53 -9.00 -4.11
N SER A 474 11.42 -8.03 -4.35
CA SER A 474 12.71 -8.28 -4.99
C SER A 474 13.58 -9.20 -4.13
N ILE A 475 13.69 -8.92 -2.83
CA ILE A 475 14.43 -9.76 -1.87
C ILE A 475 13.80 -11.15 -1.79
N GLN A 476 12.47 -11.26 -1.78
CA GLN A 476 11.79 -12.55 -1.79
C GLN A 476 12.01 -13.33 -3.09
N LYS A 477 12.00 -12.66 -4.24
CA LYS A 477 12.34 -13.28 -5.54
C LYS A 477 13.79 -13.74 -5.55
N GLU A 478 14.72 -12.94 -5.04
CA GLU A 478 16.12 -13.31 -4.88
C GLU A 478 16.28 -14.49 -3.93
N LEU A 479 15.63 -14.46 -2.77
CA LEU A 479 15.66 -15.55 -1.81
C LEU A 479 15.10 -16.84 -2.41
N LYS A 480 14.02 -16.76 -3.20
CA LYS A 480 13.48 -17.91 -3.95
C LYS A 480 14.48 -18.42 -4.97
N ASN A 481 15.07 -17.54 -5.77
CA ASN A 481 16.09 -17.90 -6.76
C ASN A 481 17.33 -18.52 -6.10
N PHE A 482 17.79 -17.96 -4.97
CA PHE A 482 18.93 -18.46 -4.22
C PHE A 482 18.61 -19.78 -3.50
N SER A 483 17.38 -19.94 -3.01
CA SER A 483 16.91 -21.20 -2.41
C SER A 483 16.79 -22.34 -3.43
N ALA A 484 16.64 -22.01 -4.72
CA ALA A 484 16.69 -22.96 -5.81
C ALA A 484 18.13 -23.36 -6.20
N VAL A 485 19.14 -22.57 -5.81
CA VAL A 485 20.55 -22.90 -6.01
C VAL A 485 21.04 -23.73 -4.83
N SER A 486 21.39 -24.99 -5.09
CA SER A 486 21.98 -25.86 -4.07
C SER A 486 23.36 -25.31 -3.66
N LEU A 487 23.53 -24.90 -2.40
CA LEU A 487 24.83 -24.48 -1.85
C LEU A 487 25.98 -25.48 -2.14
N PRO A 488 25.75 -26.81 -2.06
CA PRO A 488 26.71 -27.83 -2.50
C PRO A 488 27.16 -27.78 -3.98
N THR A 489 26.42 -27.11 -4.87
CA THR A 489 26.84 -26.88 -6.27
C THR A 489 27.75 -25.67 -6.46
N LEU A 490 27.77 -24.74 -5.50
CA LEU A 490 28.62 -23.54 -5.54
C LEU A 490 29.96 -23.76 -4.84
N LEU A 491 29.99 -24.65 -3.84
CA LEU A 491 31.21 -25.09 -3.18
C LEU A 491 32.03 -25.97 -4.13
N ARG A 492 33.16 -25.45 -4.61
CA ARG A 492 34.16 -26.21 -5.34
C ARG A 492 35.36 -26.48 -4.44
N VAL A 493 35.76 -27.74 -4.36
CA VAL A 493 36.92 -28.19 -3.58
C VAL A 493 38.04 -28.51 -4.56
N SER A 494 39.23 -27.97 -4.29
CA SER A 494 40.44 -28.28 -5.05
C SER A 494 41.01 -29.58 -4.54
N THR A 495 40.98 -30.64 -5.35
CA THR A 495 41.58 -31.93 -4.98
C THR A 495 43.08 -31.95 -5.21
N ASP A 496 43.58 -31.27 -6.26
CA ASP A 496 44.99 -31.32 -6.69
C ASP A 496 45.56 -29.95 -7.12
N GLY A 497 44.98 -28.83 -6.65
CA GLY A 497 45.46 -27.46 -6.93
C GLY A 497 45.05 -26.90 -8.31
N LEU A 498 44.80 -27.76 -9.30
CA LEU A 498 44.44 -27.36 -10.67
C LEU A 498 42.97 -27.71 -11.03
N ASN A 499 42.42 -28.77 -10.44
CA ASN A 499 41.06 -29.22 -10.72
C ASN A 499 40.11 -28.85 -9.58
N GLN A 500 39.13 -28.00 -9.90
CA GLN A 500 38.05 -27.62 -8.99
C GLN A 500 36.83 -28.50 -9.21
N ILE A 501 36.58 -29.43 -8.29
CA ILE A 501 35.46 -30.36 -8.35
C ILE A 501 34.33 -29.84 -7.45
N PRO A 502 33.06 -29.83 -7.91
CA PRO A 502 31.92 -29.52 -7.04
C PRO A 502 31.87 -30.45 -5.83
N ALA A 503 31.73 -29.90 -4.62
CA ALA A 503 31.67 -30.65 -3.37
C ALA A 503 30.54 -31.71 -3.37
N ARG A 504 29.47 -31.48 -4.13
CA ARG A 504 28.39 -32.46 -4.37
C ARG A 504 28.87 -33.78 -4.99
N ASP A 505 29.91 -33.75 -5.82
CA ASP A 505 30.44 -34.92 -6.52
C ASP A 505 31.39 -35.74 -5.61
N LEU A 506 31.77 -35.16 -4.45
CA LEU A 506 32.54 -35.78 -3.38
C LEU A 506 31.67 -36.21 -2.19
N SER A 507 30.35 -36.04 -2.29
CA SER A 507 29.41 -36.32 -1.20
C SER A 507 29.20 -37.82 -1.00
N ILE A 508 29.24 -38.25 0.26
CA ILE A 508 28.99 -39.64 0.69
C ILE A 508 27.50 -40.01 0.51
N ASN A 509 26.60 -39.03 0.38
CA ASN A 509 25.16 -39.22 0.21
C ASN A 509 24.79 -39.55 -1.24
N ARG A 510 24.78 -40.85 -1.58
CA ARG A 510 24.55 -41.43 -2.92
C ARG A 510 23.13 -41.30 -3.51
N ILE A 511 22.20 -40.61 -2.87
CA ILE A 511 20.78 -40.50 -3.30
C ILE A 511 20.61 -39.58 -4.51
N THR A 512 21.62 -38.78 -4.82
CA THR A 512 21.69 -37.93 -6.02
C THR A 512 22.33 -38.63 -7.23
N ASN A 513 22.82 -39.87 -7.10
CA ASN A 513 23.37 -40.64 -8.22
C ASN A 513 22.25 -41.40 -8.95
N PRO A 514 21.91 -41.05 -10.21
CA PRO A 514 20.87 -41.73 -10.98
C PRO A 514 21.15 -43.21 -11.28
N HIS A 515 22.38 -43.69 -11.05
CA HIS A 515 22.79 -45.09 -11.24
C HIS A 515 22.81 -45.93 -9.94
N GLY A 516 22.37 -45.37 -8.81
CA GLY A 516 22.32 -46.09 -7.54
C GLY A 516 21.18 -47.13 -7.45
N LEU A 517 21.46 -48.30 -6.89
CA LEU A 517 20.51 -49.43 -6.69
C LEU A 517 19.17 -49.04 -6.04
N TYR A 518 19.14 -47.98 -5.23
CA TYR A 518 17.96 -47.52 -4.51
C TYR A 518 17.40 -46.18 -5.01
N TYR A 519 18.01 -45.57 -6.05
CA TYR A 519 17.61 -44.27 -6.57
C TYR A 519 16.13 -44.23 -6.99
N GLY A 520 15.65 -45.26 -7.69
CA GLY A 520 14.25 -45.34 -8.10
C GLY A 520 13.26 -45.39 -6.94
N ILE A 521 13.61 -46.09 -5.86
CA ILE A 521 12.76 -46.21 -4.66
C ILE A 521 12.71 -44.89 -3.90
N TYR A 522 13.87 -44.25 -3.67
CA TYR A 522 13.92 -42.95 -3.00
C TYR A 522 13.27 -41.85 -3.85
N LYS A 523 13.48 -41.86 -5.17
CA LYS A 523 12.83 -40.93 -6.10
C LYS A 523 11.30 -41.05 -6.02
N ALA A 524 10.77 -42.27 -6.09
CA ALA A 524 9.33 -42.51 -5.98
C ALA A 524 8.77 -42.03 -4.62
N ILE A 525 9.46 -42.30 -3.52
CA ILE A 525 9.06 -41.84 -2.18
C ILE A 525 9.06 -40.30 -2.12
N TYR A 526 10.13 -39.65 -2.60
CA TYR A 526 10.24 -38.19 -2.57
C TYR A 526 9.19 -37.51 -3.46
N GLU A 527 8.93 -38.05 -4.64
CA GLU A 527 7.86 -37.58 -5.53
C GLU A 527 6.47 -37.77 -4.87
N SER A 528 6.21 -38.92 -4.24
CA SER A 528 4.91 -39.19 -3.61
C SER A 528 4.60 -38.26 -2.41
N VAL A 529 5.63 -37.79 -1.71
CA VAL A 529 5.50 -36.90 -0.55
C VAL A 529 5.82 -35.43 -0.93
N ASN A 530 6.05 -35.13 -2.22
CA ASN A 530 6.49 -33.82 -2.70
C ASN A 530 7.70 -33.26 -1.92
N LEU A 531 8.65 -34.12 -1.55
CA LEU A 531 9.89 -33.73 -0.90
C LEU A 531 10.98 -33.53 -1.95
N PRO A 532 11.73 -32.41 -1.95
CA PRO A 532 12.79 -32.20 -2.94
C PRO A 532 13.94 -33.20 -2.80
N LEU A 533 14.43 -33.74 -3.92
CA LEU A 533 15.48 -34.77 -3.98
C LEU A 533 16.83 -34.37 -3.36
N TYR A 534 17.06 -33.07 -3.13
CA TYR A 534 18.26 -32.58 -2.45
C TYR A 534 18.19 -32.69 -0.92
N LYS A 535 17.03 -33.06 -0.35
CA LYS A 535 16.86 -33.24 1.10
C LYS A 535 17.32 -34.63 1.53
N ALA A 536 17.88 -34.72 2.74
CA ALA A 536 18.38 -35.98 3.28
C ALA A 536 17.23 -36.95 3.65
N PRO A 537 17.41 -38.28 3.51
CA PRO A 537 16.34 -39.27 3.71
C PRO A 537 15.75 -39.29 5.12
N GLU A 538 16.52 -38.91 6.14
CA GLU A 538 16.05 -38.72 7.52
C GLU A 538 14.96 -37.63 7.64
N SER A 539 14.91 -36.68 6.69
CA SER A 539 13.90 -35.61 6.68
C SER A 539 12.54 -36.04 6.15
N VAL A 540 12.45 -37.24 5.53
CA VAL A 540 11.18 -37.79 5.02
C VAL A 540 10.19 -37.97 6.16
N LEU A 541 10.62 -38.52 7.30
CA LEU A 541 9.72 -38.79 8.43
C LEU A 541 9.18 -37.49 9.05
N SER A 542 10.03 -36.48 9.25
CA SER A 542 9.59 -35.18 9.75
C SER A 542 8.63 -34.49 8.79
N HIS A 543 8.90 -34.55 7.48
CA HIS A 543 8.05 -33.94 6.45
C HIS A 543 6.68 -34.63 6.35
N VAL A 544 6.65 -35.96 6.40
CA VAL A 544 5.40 -36.75 6.47
C VAL A 544 4.62 -36.42 7.75
N ALA A 545 5.29 -36.28 8.89
CA ALA A 545 4.65 -35.89 10.14
C ALA A 545 4.01 -34.49 10.05
N ASP A 546 4.69 -33.53 9.43
CA ASP A 546 4.15 -32.18 9.23
C ASP A 546 3.01 -32.16 8.21
N MET A 547 3.09 -32.94 7.13
CA MET A 547 1.97 -33.15 6.22
C MET A 547 0.77 -33.75 6.94
N LYS A 548 0.98 -34.74 7.82
CA LYS A 548 -0.09 -35.32 8.64
C LYS A 548 -0.74 -34.29 9.56
N LYS A 549 0.05 -33.41 10.20
CA LYS A 549 -0.47 -32.28 11.01
C LYS A 549 -1.31 -31.34 10.15
N ARG A 550 -0.82 -30.94 8.97
CA ARG A 550 -1.55 -30.08 8.03
C ARG A 550 -2.86 -30.73 7.56
N LEU A 551 -2.84 -32.02 7.24
CA LEU A 551 -4.04 -32.78 6.88
C LEU A 551 -5.05 -32.81 8.03
N PHE A 552 -4.60 -33.01 9.27
CA PHE A 552 -5.48 -32.97 10.44
C PHE A 552 -6.13 -31.58 10.61
N LEU A 553 -5.33 -30.51 10.47
CA LEU A 553 -5.82 -29.14 10.51
C LEU A 553 -6.87 -28.87 9.41
N LEU A 554 -6.57 -29.25 8.16
CA LEU A 554 -7.48 -29.08 7.03
C LEU A 554 -8.78 -29.86 7.22
N ARG A 555 -8.72 -31.09 7.73
CA ARG A 555 -9.91 -31.89 8.06
C ARG A 555 -10.75 -31.24 9.16
N SER A 556 -10.11 -30.69 10.19
CA SER A 556 -10.79 -29.95 11.26
C SER A 556 -11.48 -28.69 10.72
N GLN A 557 -10.80 -27.92 9.86
CA GLN A 557 -11.37 -26.73 9.22
C GLN A 557 -12.53 -27.07 8.27
N LEU A 558 -12.42 -28.14 7.48
CA LEU A 558 -13.50 -28.61 6.64
C LEU A 558 -14.71 -29.03 7.49
N SER A 559 -14.48 -29.78 8.57
CA SER A 559 -15.55 -30.16 9.50
C SER A 559 -16.24 -28.94 10.12
N SER A 560 -15.48 -27.95 10.59
CA SER A 560 -16.05 -26.74 11.20
C SER A 560 -16.84 -25.90 10.19
N ARG A 561 -16.35 -25.75 8.95
CA ARG A 561 -17.06 -25.07 7.86
C ARG A 561 -18.34 -25.80 7.47
N THR A 562 -18.29 -27.13 7.29
CA THR A 562 -19.47 -27.94 7.00
C THR A 562 -20.51 -27.80 8.11
N ASN A 563 -20.08 -27.80 9.38
CA ASN A 563 -20.97 -27.57 10.51
C ASN A 563 -21.58 -26.16 10.52
N ALA A 564 -20.80 -25.12 10.19
CA ALA A 564 -21.29 -23.75 10.08
C ALA A 564 -22.31 -23.60 8.94
N ILE A 565 -22.02 -24.15 7.76
CA ILE A 565 -22.94 -24.16 6.61
C ILE A 565 -24.23 -24.88 6.98
N ASN A 566 -24.16 -26.04 7.62
CA ASN A 566 -25.33 -26.78 8.08
C ASN A 566 -26.16 -25.98 9.10
N LYS A 567 -25.51 -25.22 10.00
CA LYS A 567 -26.20 -24.31 10.93
C LYS A 567 -26.92 -23.19 10.19
N ILE A 568 -26.26 -22.55 9.23
CA ILE A 568 -26.84 -21.47 8.41
C ILE A 568 -28.00 -21.99 7.58
N GLN A 569 -27.86 -23.13 6.90
CA GLN A 569 -28.94 -23.73 6.11
C GLN A 569 -30.16 -24.11 6.97
N ARG A 570 -29.95 -24.60 8.20
CA ARG A 570 -31.04 -24.85 9.14
C ARG A 570 -31.71 -23.56 9.62
N ALA A 571 -30.94 -22.50 9.83
CA ALA A 571 -31.47 -21.18 10.19
C ALA A 571 -32.29 -20.57 9.04
N MET A 572 -31.76 -20.61 7.82
CA MET A 572 -32.46 -20.12 6.62
C MET A 572 -33.78 -20.86 6.35
N LYS A 573 -33.87 -22.16 6.62
CA LYS A 573 -35.12 -22.93 6.51
C LYS A 573 -36.19 -22.54 7.54
N LYS A 574 -35.81 -21.85 8.62
CA LYS A 574 -36.70 -21.47 9.73
C LYS A 574 -37.22 -20.03 9.62
N ILE A 575 -36.71 -19.23 8.70
CA ILE A 575 -37.01 -17.80 8.58
C ILE A 575 -37.97 -17.59 7.40
N PRO A 576 -39.24 -17.16 7.63
CA PRO A 576 -40.07 -16.54 6.60
C PRO A 576 -39.56 -15.12 6.30
N ASP A 577 -39.91 -14.56 5.13
CA ASP A 577 -39.44 -13.24 4.67
C ASP A 577 -39.51 -12.17 5.78
N PRO A 578 -38.36 -11.67 6.27
CA PRO A 578 -38.33 -10.90 7.49
C PRO A 578 -38.50 -9.40 7.23
N ASP A 579 -39.29 -8.76 8.10
CA ASP A 579 -39.36 -7.31 8.25
C ASP A 579 -38.04 -6.77 8.83
N THR A 580 -37.69 -5.54 8.48
CA THR A 580 -36.46 -4.85 8.90
C THR A 580 -36.29 -4.80 10.42
N ASP A 581 -37.38 -4.59 11.17
CA ASP A 581 -37.37 -4.57 12.63
C ASP A 581 -37.11 -5.94 13.25
N HIS A 582 -37.61 -7.02 12.63
CA HIS A 582 -37.34 -8.38 13.08
C HIS A 582 -35.87 -8.75 12.92
N LEU A 583 -35.25 -8.32 11.81
CA LEU A 583 -33.81 -8.50 11.59
C LEU A 583 -32.96 -7.77 12.62
N VAL A 584 -33.33 -6.53 12.96
CA VAL A 584 -32.61 -5.73 13.97
C VAL A 584 -32.71 -6.39 15.35
N GLN A 585 -33.89 -6.89 15.72
CA GLN A 585 -34.06 -7.61 17.00
C GLN A 585 -33.26 -8.91 17.05
N LEU A 586 -33.26 -9.67 15.95
CA LEU A 586 -32.55 -10.95 15.87
C LEU A 586 -31.02 -10.74 15.88
N LEU A 587 -30.54 -9.68 15.21
CA LEU A 587 -29.14 -9.26 15.29
C LEU A 587 -28.77 -8.85 16.71
N THR A 588 -29.60 -8.03 17.36
CA THR A 588 -29.34 -7.56 18.74
C THR A 588 -29.29 -8.75 19.72
N ALA A 589 -30.22 -9.69 19.60
CA ALA A 589 -30.22 -10.91 20.42
C ALA A 589 -28.98 -11.78 20.16
N HIS A 590 -28.56 -11.92 18.89
CA HIS A 590 -27.34 -12.64 18.54
C HIS A 590 -26.07 -11.95 19.08
N TYR A 591 -25.98 -10.63 18.98
CA TYR A 591 -24.87 -9.85 19.53
C TYR A 591 -24.79 -9.99 21.05
N ASN A 592 -25.92 -9.92 21.75
CA ASN A 592 -25.97 -10.11 23.20
C ASN A 592 -25.51 -11.52 23.58
N HIS A 593 -26.02 -12.56 22.91
CA HIS A 593 -25.62 -13.94 23.17
C HIS A 593 -24.11 -14.18 22.90
N GLN A 594 -23.58 -13.63 21.81
CA GLN A 594 -22.14 -13.72 21.54
C GLN A 594 -21.31 -12.97 22.57
N THR A 595 -21.79 -11.83 23.06
CA THR A 595 -21.10 -11.07 24.10
C THR A 595 -21.06 -11.86 25.40
N GLU A 596 -22.19 -12.45 25.81
CA GLU A 596 -22.29 -13.31 27.01
C GLU A 596 -21.40 -14.57 26.91
N GLU A 597 -21.25 -15.16 25.73
CA GLU A 597 -20.42 -16.36 25.55
C GLU A 597 -18.92 -16.04 25.41
N MET A 598 -18.57 -15.00 24.65
CA MET A 598 -17.18 -14.69 24.28
C MET A 598 -16.44 -13.92 25.37
N VAL A 599 -17.11 -13.01 26.08
CA VAL A 599 -16.46 -12.19 27.12
C VAL A 599 -15.85 -13.05 28.23
N PRO A 600 -16.53 -14.05 28.82
CA PRO A 600 -15.93 -14.91 29.84
C PRO A 600 -14.76 -15.75 29.30
N LYS A 601 -14.86 -16.24 28.05
CA LYS A 601 -13.78 -17.00 27.41
C LYS A 601 -12.53 -16.14 27.20
N LEU A 602 -12.71 -14.89 26.76
CA LEU A 602 -11.63 -13.92 26.60
C LEU A 602 -11.01 -13.55 27.95
N GLN A 603 -11.83 -13.31 28.98
CA GLN A 603 -11.33 -13.04 30.33
C GLN A 603 -10.50 -14.21 30.87
N HIS A 604 -10.96 -15.44 30.68
CA HIS A 604 -10.19 -16.63 31.07
C HIS A 604 -8.86 -16.74 30.29
N LEU A 605 -8.85 -16.45 29.00
CA LEU A 605 -7.62 -16.43 28.20
C LEU A 605 -6.64 -15.35 28.67
N VAL A 606 -7.13 -14.15 28.98
CA VAL A 606 -6.31 -13.07 29.54
C VAL A 606 -5.69 -13.51 30.86
N GLN A 607 -6.48 -14.11 31.76
CA GLN A 607 -5.95 -14.65 33.02
C GLN A 607 -4.90 -15.75 32.79
N GLN A 608 -5.06 -16.61 31.77
CA GLN A 608 -4.04 -17.61 31.42
C GLN A 608 -2.77 -16.96 30.87
N CYS A 609 -2.90 -15.93 30.04
CA CYS A 609 -1.77 -15.15 29.53
C CYS A 609 -1.01 -14.46 30.66
N ASP A 610 -1.70 -13.82 31.60
CA ASP A 610 -1.10 -13.16 32.75
C ASP A 610 -0.31 -14.15 33.62
N LYS A 611 -0.91 -15.31 33.92
CA LYS A 611 -0.21 -16.40 34.64
C LYS A 611 1.03 -16.90 33.90
N SER A 612 0.95 -17.04 32.57
CA SER A 612 2.10 -17.46 31.76
C SER A 612 3.22 -16.42 31.72
N LEU A 613 2.86 -15.12 31.75
CA LEU A 613 3.81 -14.01 31.82
C LEU A 613 4.50 -13.96 33.18
N GLU A 614 3.75 -14.14 34.27
CA GLU A 614 4.32 -14.25 35.62
C GLU A 614 5.27 -15.45 35.73
N TYR A 615 4.89 -16.60 35.19
CA TYR A 615 5.76 -17.77 35.14
C TYR A 615 7.01 -17.51 34.29
N GLY A 616 6.86 -16.83 33.14
CA GLY A 616 7.99 -16.44 32.30
C GLY A 616 8.98 -15.53 33.03
N LYS A 617 8.49 -14.56 33.83
CA LYS A 617 9.34 -13.73 34.70
C LYS A 617 10.07 -14.56 35.76
N ALA A 618 9.39 -15.54 36.36
CA ALA A 618 10.01 -16.43 37.33
C ALA A 618 11.12 -17.29 36.69
N VAL A 619 10.87 -17.87 35.52
CA VAL A 619 11.87 -18.63 34.76
C VAL A 619 13.05 -17.74 34.36
N GLN A 620 12.78 -16.52 33.90
CA GLN A 620 13.83 -15.56 33.56
C GLN A 620 14.68 -15.24 34.78
N ALA A 621 14.07 -15.02 35.95
CA ALA A 621 14.79 -14.82 37.21
C ALA A 621 15.66 -16.04 37.56
N THR A 622 15.14 -17.26 37.46
CA THR A 622 15.93 -18.48 37.72
C THR A 622 17.09 -18.63 36.74
N VAL A 623 16.89 -18.30 35.46
CA VAL A 623 17.95 -18.35 34.45
C VAL A 623 19.01 -17.28 34.73
N THR A 624 18.61 -16.06 35.13
CA THR A 624 19.57 -15.01 35.52
C THR A 624 20.32 -15.38 36.79
N ASP A 625 19.66 -15.97 37.78
CA ASP A 625 20.31 -16.46 39.01
C ASP A 625 21.35 -17.54 38.68
N TRP A 626 21.01 -18.48 37.79
CA TRP A 626 21.96 -19.48 37.30
C TRP A 626 23.11 -18.86 36.49
N TRP A 627 22.84 -17.84 35.68
CA TRP A 627 23.86 -17.20 34.83
C TRP A 627 24.86 -16.36 35.64
N GLU A 628 24.37 -15.58 36.60
CA GLU A 628 25.19 -14.70 37.45
C GLU A 628 25.95 -15.50 38.52
N GLN A 629 25.34 -16.57 39.06
CA GLN A 629 25.96 -17.43 40.07
C GLN A 629 25.69 -18.93 39.84
N PRO A 630 26.30 -19.56 38.81
CA PRO A 630 26.01 -20.94 38.43
C PRO A 630 26.32 -21.98 39.51
N ALA A 631 27.09 -21.60 40.54
CA ALA A 631 27.46 -22.46 41.66
C ALA A 631 26.77 -22.12 42.99
N GLN A 632 25.85 -21.14 43.04
CA GLN A 632 25.17 -20.73 44.27
C GLN A 632 24.26 -21.83 44.84
N LEU A 633 23.75 -22.70 43.97
CA LEU A 633 22.91 -23.86 44.30
C LEU A 633 23.68 -25.19 44.27
N CYS A 634 25.01 -25.17 44.10
CA CYS A 634 25.80 -26.41 44.20
C CYS A 634 25.69 -26.96 45.62
N LEU A 635 25.38 -28.26 45.72
CA LEU A 635 25.26 -28.92 47.01
C LEU A 635 26.63 -28.96 47.71
N PRO A 636 26.76 -28.57 48.99
CA PRO A 636 28.04 -28.46 49.69
C PRO A 636 28.91 -29.74 49.70
N TRP A 637 28.26 -30.89 49.51
CA TRP A 637 28.87 -32.23 49.53
C TRP A 637 29.13 -32.83 48.14
N GLU A 638 28.77 -32.14 47.05
CA GLU A 638 29.06 -32.64 45.71
C GLU A 638 30.52 -32.36 45.36
N GLU A 639 31.29 -33.44 45.15
CA GLU A 639 32.71 -33.38 44.82
C GLU A 639 32.93 -33.53 43.32
N ARG A 640 33.75 -32.64 42.74
CA ARG A 640 34.24 -32.76 41.37
C ARG A 640 35.77 -32.81 41.43
N GLU A 641 36.32 -33.90 40.90
CA GLU A 641 37.74 -34.24 41.02
C GLU A 641 38.23 -34.36 42.48
N GLY A 642 37.37 -34.90 43.36
CA GLY A 642 37.70 -35.16 44.77
C GLY A 642 37.78 -33.91 45.65
N LEU A 643 37.30 -32.76 45.16
CA LEU A 643 37.23 -31.51 45.92
C LEU A 643 35.81 -30.94 45.89
N THR A 644 35.38 -30.42 47.03
CA THR A 644 34.13 -29.68 47.15
C THR A 644 34.28 -28.26 46.59
N LEU A 645 33.16 -27.60 46.23
CA LEU A 645 33.17 -26.22 45.75
C LEU A 645 33.89 -25.25 46.70
N ARG A 646 33.75 -25.46 48.02
CA ARG A 646 34.41 -24.63 49.04
C ARG A 646 35.93 -24.76 48.95
N GLN A 647 36.44 -25.98 48.82
CA GLN A 647 37.88 -26.24 48.70
C GLN A 647 38.42 -25.69 47.38
N TRP A 648 37.67 -25.81 46.28
CA TRP A 648 38.03 -25.18 45.00
C TRP A 648 38.09 -23.65 45.11
N ARG A 649 37.14 -23.03 45.81
CA ARG A 649 37.11 -21.58 46.02
C ARG A 649 38.29 -21.11 46.87
N GLU A 650 38.63 -21.83 47.94
CA GLU A 650 39.80 -21.56 48.79
C GLU A 650 41.11 -21.69 48.00
N ARG A 651 41.23 -22.73 47.17
CA ARG A 651 42.39 -22.93 46.30
C ARG A 651 42.53 -21.81 45.26
N TRP A 652 41.41 -21.35 44.69
CA TRP A 652 41.39 -20.22 43.76
C TRP A 652 41.78 -18.91 44.44
N THR A 653 41.23 -18.59 45.63
CA THR A 653 41.65 -17.39 46.38
C THR A 653 43.12 -17.44 46.76
N MET A 654 43.66 -18.61 47.14
CA MET A 654 45.09 -18.76 47.36
C MET A 654 45.91 -18.50 46.09
N ALA A 655 45.48 -19.02 44.94
CA ALA A 655 46.16 -18.79 43.66
C ALA A 655 46.10 -17.31 43.24
N VAL A 656 44.94 -16.66 43.38
CA VAL A 656 44.75 -15.23 43.07
C VAL A 656 45.56 -14.35 44.01
N THR A 657 45.57 -14.62 45.31
CA THR A 657 46.40 -13.86 46.26
C THR A 657 47.90 -14.08 46.03
N ALA A 658 48.32 -15.27 45.63
CA ALA A 658 49.70 -15.53 45.21
C ALA A 658 50.07 -14.74 43.94
N LEU A 659 49.18 -14.70 42.94
CA LEU A 659 49.35 -13.88 41.73
C LEU A 659 49.38 -12.38 42.03
N GLN A 660 48.53 -11.90 42.94
CA GLN A 660 48.52 -10.50 43.38
C GLN A 660 49.77 -10.12 44.17
N ARG A 661 50.32 -11.02 44.99
CA ARG A 661 51.63 -10.80 45.63
C ARG A 661 52.79 -10.81 44.63
N ALA A 662 52.73 -11.68 43.62
CA ALA A 662 53.75 -11.73 42.57
C ALA A 662 53.73 -10.49 41.65
N THR A 663 52.57 -9.86 41.48
CA THR A 663 52.40 -8.63 40.69
C THR A 663 52.59 -7.35 41.51
N GLY A 664 52.27 -7.37 42.81
CA GLY A 664 52.51 -6.27 43.75
C GLY A 664 53.97 -6.09 44.17
N ASN A 665 54.84 -7.09 43.96
CA ASN A 665 56.30 -6.99 44.14
C ASN A 665 57.04 -6.53 42.87
N ARG A 666 56.32 -5.99 41.88
CA ARG A 666 56.90 -5.34 40.67
C ARG A 666 56.54 -3.85 40.59
N SER A 667 56.73 -3.12 41.69
CA SER A 667 56.83 -1.66 41.72
C SER A 667 58.19 -1.25 42.27
#